data_AF-A0AAD4KNQ5-F1
#
_entry.id   AF-A0AAD4KNQ5-F1
#
_cell.length_a   1.000
_cell.length_b   1.000
_cell.length_c   1.000
_cell.angle_alpha   90.00
_cell.angle_beta   90.00
_cell.angle_gamma   90.00
#
_symmetry.space_group_name_H-M   'P 1'
#
loop_
_entity.id
_entity.type
_entity.pdbx_description
1 polymer ?
#
loop_
_entity_poly.entity_id
_entity_poly.type
_entity_poly.pdbx_seq_one_letter_code
_entity_poly.pdbx_strand_id
1 'polypeptide(L)'
;MSLHIYIAHTGEHLLADPVSFASPDALRSWIARNTSIAIQRQILMTARGKNVKIQTLATENEIFLYDRQYVSEPGSVDLPDVPPPPSFKPSNPPDTLADQNDLQAWRNLYMARRTWALALAESCTTINGSLQEHNEHSEIVYRGVGVALENLKSHVAGLENKFQEAQTWADDLIKEQKSALDGWQRALEKLESIPARKDISFLGRPSTPKKGTRDRSNGTLQDFLDVDDVRRAASRGNAVSQSFSRRIDEVKKAVGSIASDTRVLLDQAQPPHLDETHSILEEVETIAKKVSSDYEHVLGLPSNQKSLANISRMALAHTKELLPSLLELTLELQNALEQAVRHRNTATKMAITHMRKVSSLESRLADIQGQIANLDVDGDVFEVLYAVFHLPVVYGSVLIEAVRRREWREKLKADSLTLAEEMAVFRDEEQRRRKKWLKTTGELIALPDDMTPGLEINLQGQGPEWPEVHRKDIENYIDALKSKGGMTAVVEELSQLYADLDNPTRQQKRRAKAFKHGSVIDMGRSSLLIRGDDMVRSLRDEKVKLEDKLKGSESRIRKLEDLLHRQSHITRPLSGNFGSDLPTSPASPLLDPLSRRSSVSSRRLSANQTGEDKALVQRVLTLEADLLAEREVVQRLQREAHVERQSSTDRMQEAQSTKEDLIKNLESRQREFEDERRYLEADAKQLQHRIEELEEELCQVLDRRDHEKQDVEDRTTRLKNSASRSYTTQLILEKDCYLTKMRKYPSYKHDWTK
;
A
#
# COMPACT_ATOMS: atom_id res chain seq x y z
N MET A 1 -17.58 -4.88 34.67
CA MET A 1 -17.53 -3.40 34.67
C MET A 1 -18.90 -2.92 34.18
N SER A 2 -19.38 -1.76 34.62
CA SER A 2 -20.61 -1.17 34.05
C SER A 2 -20.31 -0.51 32.71
N LEU A 3 -21.28 -0.59 31.79
CA LEU A 3 -21.29 0.12 30.51
C LEU A 3 -22.08 1.42 30.71
N HIS A 4 -21.44 2.54 30.42
CA HIS A 4 -22.05 3.87 30.50
C HIS A 4 -22.58 4.25 29.13
N ILE A 5 -23.85 4.60 29.04
CA ILE A 5 -24.52 5.03 27.81
C ILE A 5 -24.92 6.48 27.99
N TYR A 6 -24.19 7.39 27.34
CA TYR A 6 -24.38 8.84 27.46
C TYR A 6 -25.28 9.37 26.35
N ILE A 7 -26.32 10.11 26.71
CA ILE A 7 -27.23 10.75 25.77
C ILE A 7 -26.62 12.11 25.39
N ALA A 8 -25.87 12.12 24.28
CA ALA A 8 -24.97 13.20 23.86
C ALA A 8 -25.64 14.57 23.57
N HIS A 9 -26.97 14.65 23.68
CA HIS A 9 -27.77 15.85 23.46
C HIS A 9 -28.57 16.31 24.69
N THR A 10 -28.76 15.50 25.73
CA THR A 10 -29.39 15.91 27.00
C THR A 10 -28.41 15.94 28.18
N GLY A 11 -27.27 15.25 28.04
CA GLY A 11 -26.27 15.03 29.08
C GLY A 11 -26.54 13.79 29.93
N GLU A 12 -27.75 13.22 29.86
CA GLU A 12 -28.18 12.11 30.73
C GLU A 12 -27.32 10.85 30.52
N HIS A 13 -27.12 10.08 31.58
CA HIS A 13 -26.37 8.82 31.54
C HIS A 13 -27.25 7.63 31.95
N LEU A 14 -27.03 6.48 31.31
CA LEU A 14 -27.66 5.20 31.68
C LEU A 14 -26.58 4.17 31.98
N LEU A 15 -26.77 3.43 33.08
CA LEU A 15 -25.89 2.32 33.46
C LEU A 15 -26.47 0.99 32.95
N ALA A 16 -25.63 0.20 32.30
CA ALA A 16 -25.98 -1.12 31.79
C ALA A 16 -24.90 -2.17 32.12
N ASP A 17 -25.27 -3.45 32.06
CA ASP A 17 -24.31 -4.55 32.12
C ASP A 17 -23.85 -4.93 30.69
N PRO A 18 -22.57 -4.76 30.32
CA PRO A 18 -22.08 -5.12 28.99
C PRO A 18 -22.21 -6.62 28.69
N VAL A 19 -22.27 -7.49 29.70
CA VAL A 19 -22.45 -8.94 29.53
C VAL A 19 -23.87 -9.29 29.08
N SER A 20 -24.83 -8.39 29.28
CA SER A 20 -26.25 -8.61 28.94
C SER A 20 -26.59 -8.49 27.44
N PHE A 21 -25.67 -8.01 26.60
CA PHE A 21 -25.93 -7.68 25.19
C PHE A 21 -25.26 -8.63 24.20
N ALA A 22 -26.01 -9.62 23.71
CA ALA A 22 -25.55 -10.53 22.65
C ALA A 22 -25.32 -9.85 21.28
N SER A 23 -25.86 -8.64 21.06
CA SER A 23 -25.63 -7.84 19.84
C SER A 23 -25.88 -6.35 20.07
N PRO A 24 -25.36 -5.46 19.19
CA PRO A 24 -25.74 -4.05 19.13
C PRO A 24 -27.25 -3.83 18.99
N ASP A 25 -27.99 -4.73 18.36
CA ASP A 25 -29.45 -4.61 18.21
C ASP A 25 -30.20 -4.94 19.50
N ALA A 26 -29.66 -5.83 20.33
CA ALA A 26 -30.14 -6.06 21.69
C ALA A 26 -29.91 -4.82 22.58
N LEU A 27 -28.74 -4.16 22.45
CA LEU A 27 -28.46 -2.88 23.09
C LEU A 27 -29.43 -1.78 22.62
N ARG A 28 -29.63 -1.61 21.31
CA ARG A 28 -30.60 -0.64 20.73
C ARG A 28 -32.02 -0.87 21.26
N SER A 29 -32.41 -2.14 21.36
CA SER A 29 -33.72 -2.55 21.90
C SER A 29 -33.85 -2.37 23.41
N TRP A 30 -32.75 -2.32 24.16
CA TRP A 30 -32.72 -1.94 25.57
C TRP A 30 -32.83 -0.42 25.73
N ILE A 31 -32.04 0.34 24.96
CA ILE A 31 -32.10 1.81 24.91
C ILE A 31 -33.52 2.29 24.56
N ALA A 32 -34.17 1.68 23.56
CA ALA A 32 -35.55 2.02 23.15
C ALA A 32 -36.65 1.64 24.16
N ARG A 33 -36.31 0.94 25.25
CA ARG A 33 -37.23 0.67 26.39
C ARG A 33 -36.98 1.59 27.57
N ASN A 34 -35.77 2.12 27.70
CA ASN A 34 -35.35 2.98 28.81
C ASN A 34 -35.29 4.49 28.42
N THR A 35 -35.51 4.80 27.14
CA THR A 35 -35.55 6.17 26.59
C THR A 35 -36.72 6.32 25.62
N SER A 36 -37.07 7.56 25.26
CA SER A 36 -38.01 7.87 24.18
C SER A 36 -37.44 7.68 22.77
N ILE A 37 -36.17 7.28 22.63
CA ILE A 37 -35.44 7.27 21.36
C ILE A 37 -35.65 5.94 20.63
N ALA A 38 -36.55 5.93 19.64
CA ALA A 38 -36.86 4.77 18.82
C ALA A 38 -35.63 4.23 18.06
N ILE A 39 -35.52 2.90 17.91
CA ILE A 39 -34.35 2.19 17.35
C ILE A 39 -33.84 2.79 16.04
N GLN A 40 -34.74 3.16 15.12
CA GLN A 40 -34.42 3.71 13.79
C GLN A 40 -33.74 5.09 13.84
N ARG A 41 -33.87 5.83 14.96
CA ARG A 41 -33.29 7.15 15.19
C ARG A 41 -32.00 7.12 16.01
N GLN A 42 -31.63 5.98 16.60
CA GLN A 42 -30.44 5.86 17.43
C GLN A 42 -29.16 5.80 16.58
N ILE A 43 -28.25 6.74 16.79
CA ILE A 43 -26.85 6.68 16.32
C ILE A 43 -25.98 6.33 17.53
N LEU A 44 -25.13 5.29 17.41
CA LEU A 44 -24.34 4.74 18.52
C LEU A 44 -22.85 4.77 18.18
N MET A 45 -22.07 5.51 18.95
CA MET A 45 -20.64 5.72 18.74
C MET A 45 -19.87 5.37 20.02
N THR A 46 -18.67 4.81 19.89
CA THR A 46 -17.76 4.63 21.03
C THR A 46 -17.08 5.95 21.40
N ALA A 47 -16.45 6.03 22.56
CA ALA A 47 -15.65 7.20 22.98
C ALA A 47 -14.52 7.59 22.00
N ARG A 48 -14.20 6.75 21.00
CA ARG A 48 -13.24 7.01 19.92
C ARG A 48 -13.91 7.45 18.59
N GLY A 49 -15.17 7.87 18.63
CA GLY A 49 -15.95 8.27 17.45
C GLY A 49 -16.41 7.13 16.54
N LYS A 50 -16.11 5.86 16.86
CA LYS A 50 -16.36 4.74 15.94
C LYS A 50 -17.76 4.14 16.14
N ASN A 51 -18.43 3.79 15.04
CA ASN A 51 -19.69 3.04 15.07
C ASN A 51 -19.56 1.74 15.88
N VAL A 52 -20.49 1.52 16.83
CA VAL A 52 -20.49 0.35 17.73
C VAL A 52 -20.71 -0.95 16.95
N LYS A 53 -19.82 -1.93 17.15
CA LYS A 53 -19.90 -3.29 16.59
C LYS A 53 -19.89 -4.34 17.72
N ILE A 54 -20.29 -5.58 17.41
CA ILE A 54 -20.25 -6.71 18.37
C ILE A 54 -18.87 -6.82 19.05
N GLN A 55 -17.79 -6.72 18.27
CA GLN A 55 -16.41 -6.82 18.77
C GLN A 55 -16.00 -5.67 19.70
N THR A 56 -16.51 -4.44 19.50
CA THR A 56 -16.18 -3.30 20.35
C THR A 56 -17.05 -3.24 21.61
N LEU A 57 -18.30 -3.70 21.53
CA LEU A 57 -19.26 -3.71 22.64
C LEU A 57 -18.77 -4.51 23.86
N ALA A 58 -17.92 -5.53 23.65
CA ALA A 58 -17.32 -6.33 24.72
C ALA A 58 -16.08 -5.67 25.38
N THR A 59 -15.56 -4.56 24.83
CA THR A 59 -14.29 -3.93 25.27
C THR A 59 -14.41 -2.45 25.63
N GLU A 60 -15.49 -1.78 25.21
CA GLU A 60 -15.73 -0.36 25.45
C GLU A 60 -16.54 -0.17 26.75
N ASN A 61 -16.11 0.76 27.60
CA ASN A 61 -16.80 1.08 28.87
C ASN A 61 -17.83 2.23 28.71
N GLU A 62 -17.80 2.92 27.56
CA GLU A 62 -18.57 4.14 27.28
C GLU A 62 -19.11 4.13 25.84
N ILE A 63 -20.39 4.44 25.67
CA ILE A 63 -21.07 4.60 24.38
C ILE A 63 -21.86 5.91 24.38
N PHE A 64 -21.73 6.69 23.31
CA PHE A 64 -22.47 7.91 23.06
C PHE A 64 -23.66 7.65 22.14
N LEU A 65 -24.84 8.07 22.59
CA LEU A 65 -26.13 7.96 21.91
C LEU A 65 -26.57 9.34 21.40
N TYR A 66 -26.81 9.42 20.09
CA TYR A 66 -27.37 10.60 19.43
C TYR A 66 -28.72 10.23 18.82
N ASP A 67 -29.69 11.15 18.88
CA ASP A 67 -30.99 11.01 18.22
C ASP A 67 -30.97 11.73 16.87
N ARG A 68 -31.25 10.98 15.80
CA ARG A 68 -31.29 11.45 14.42
C ARG A 68 -32.23 12.65 14.20
N GLN A 69 -33.26 12.83 15.03
CA GLN A 69 -34.15 14.01 14.94
C GLN A 69 -33.41 15.34 15.20
N TYR A 70 -32.37 15.32 16.05
CA TYR A 70 -31.57 16.50 16.36
C TYR A 70 -30.35 16.64 15.43
N VAL A 71 -29.85 15.54 14.89
CA VAL A 71 -28.61 15.49 14.08
C VAL A 71 -28.86 15.70 12.58
N SER A 72 -29.86 15.02 11.99
CA SER A 72 -29.97 14.88 10.52
C SER A 72 -31.37 15.15 9.93
N GLU A 73 -32.44 15.21 10.72
CA GLU A 73 -33.79 15.45 10.18
C GLU A 73 -34.02 16.95 9.88
N PRO A 74 -34.58 17.31 8.71
CA PRO A 74 -34.84 18.70 8.33
C PRO A 74 -36.09 19.25 9.02
N GLY A 75 -36.01 19.45 10.34
CA GLY A 75 -37.05 20.06 11.16
C GLY A 75 -36.45 20.80 12.36
N SER A 76 -37.03 21.95 12.72
CA SER A 76 -36.66 22.72 13.91
C SER A 76 -37.25 22.10 15.18
N VAL A 77 -36.97 20.82 15.40
CA VAL A 77 -37.20 20.16 16.69
C VAL A 77 -36.02 20.55 17.56
N ASP A 78 -36.22 21.53 18.43
CA ASP A 78 -35.23 21.91 19.45
C ASP A 78 -35.58 21.23 20.78
N LEU A 79 -34.59 21.01 21.63
CA LEU A 79 -34.83 20.45 22.97
C LEU A 79 -35.53 21.49 23.86
N PRO A 80 -36.49 21.08 24.70
CA PRO A 80 -37.07 21.98 25.70
C PRO A 80 -35.98 22.35 26.72
N ASP A 81 -35.92 23.64 27.09
CA ASP A 81 -35.04 24.11 28.15
C ASP A 81 -35.40 23.48 29.49
N VAL A 82 -34.37 23.09 30.25
CA VAL A 82 -34.53 22.74 31.67
C VAL A 82 -35.02 24.01 32.40
N PRO A 83 -36.12 23.94 33.18
CA PRO A 83 -36.65 25.12 33.87
C PRO A 83 -35.64 25.64 34.91
N PRO A 84 -35.64 26.95 35.23
CA PRO A 84 -34.79 27.49 36.28
C PRO A 84 -35.12 26.84 37.65
N PRO A 85 -34.14 26.73 38.56
CA PRO A 85 -34.36 26.16 39.87
C PRO A 85 -35.37 27.00 40.68
N PRO A 86 -36.08 26.41 41.65
CA PRO A 86 -37.03 27.15 42.49
C PRO A 86 -36.30 28.25 43.29
N SER A 87 -36.94 29.40 43.48
CA SER A 87 -36.30 30.54 44.15
C SER A 87 -36.04 30.23 45.62
N PHE A 88 -34.80 29.88 45.98
CA PHE A 88 -34.42 29.67 47.36
C PHE A 88 -34.47 30.98 48.16
N LYS A 89 -35.10 30.93 49.34
CA LYS A 89 -35.24 32.08 50.26
C LYS A 89 -34.88 31.62 51.67
N PRO A 90 -33.62 31.77 52.09
CA PRO A 90 -33.20 31.36 53.43
C PRO A 90 -33.96 32.14 54.51
N SER A 91 -34.29 31.47 55.62
CA SER A 91 -34.83 32.14 56.81
C SER A 91 -33.78 33.02 57.47
N ASN A 92 -34.17 34.16 58.03
CA ASN A 92 -33.26 35.06 58.75
C ASN A 92 -32.58 34.36 59.95
N PRO A 93 -31.31 34.72 60.27
CA PRO A 93 -30.58 34.12 61.38
C PRO A 93 -31.20 34.46 62.75
N PRO A 94 -31.19 33.52 63.74
CA PRO A 94 -31.74 33.79 65.08
C PRO A 94 -30.88 34.79 65.88
N ASP A 95 -31.46 35.96 66.20
CA ASP A 95 -30.80 37.04 66.94
C ASP A 95 -31.57 37.52 68.20
N THR A 96 -32.72 36.90 68.50
CA THR A 96 -33.55 37.27 69.65
C THR A 96 -33.07 36.60 70.94
N LEU A 97 -32.63 37.41 71.90
CA LEU A 97 -32.24 36.98 73.25
C LEU A 97 -33.30 37.40 74.28
N ALA A 98 -33.67 36.51 75.20
CA ALA A 98 -34.71 36.76 76.21
C ALA A 98 -34.22 37.54 77.45
N ASP A 99 -33.02 37.23 77.95
CA ASP A 99 -32.31 37.96 79.01
C ASP A 99 -30.79 37.83 78.76
N GLN A 100 -30.03 38.86 79.09
CA GLN A 100 -28.56 38.89 79.01
C GLN A 100 -27.89 38.28 80.24
N ASN A 101 -28.60 38.19 81.38
CA ASN A 101 -28.07 37.69 82.65
C ASN A 101 -28.35 36.20 82.89
N ASP A 102 -29.31 35.62 82.16
CA ASP A 102 -29.62 34.19 82.25
C ASP A 102 -28.78 33.35 81.27
N LEU A 103 -28.04 32.38 81.80
CA LEU A 103 -27.29 31.41 81.01
C LEU A 103 -28.20 30.52 80.14
N GLN A 104 -29.44 30.26 80.56
CA GLN A 104 -30.36 29.42 79.80
C GLN A 104 -30.92 30.15 78.56
N ALA A 105 -31.23 31.44 78.66
CA ALA A 105 -31.53 32.31 77.52
C ALA A 105 -30.41 32.29 76.47
N TRP A 106 -29.14 32.39 76.89
CA TRP A 106 -28.00 32.25 75.98
C TRP A 106 -27.89 30.86 75.36
N ARG A 107 -28.05 29.78 76.13
CA ARG A 107 -28.05 28.39 75.62
C ARG A 107 -29.15 28.16 74.59
N ASN A 108 -30.34 28.72 74.82
CA ASN A 108 -31.47 28.65 73.89
C ASN A 108 -31.16 29.40 72.57
N LEU A 109 -30.54 30.58 72.64
CA LEU A 109 -30.11 31.33 71.45
C LEU A 109 -29.06 30.56 70.63
N TYR A 110 -28.05 29.97 71.27
CA TYR A 110 -27.06 29.15 70.57
C TYR A 110 -27.66 27.86 70.01
N MET A 111 -28.60 27.23 70.70
CA MET A 111 -29.34 26.07 70.19
C MET A 111 -30.14 26.42 68.93
N ALA A 112 -30.81 27.59 68.92
CA ALA A 112 -31.52 28.09 67.75
C ALA A 112 -30.56 28.37 66.58
N ARG A 113 -29.44 29.05 66.82
CA ARG A 113 -28.39 29.34 65.81
C ARG A 113 -27.78 28.07 65.22
N ARG A 114 -27.47 27.06 66.04
CA ARG A 114 -27.01 25.74 65.60
C ARG A 114 -28.06 25.03 64.74
N THR A 115 -29.32 25.03 65.17
CA THR A 115 -30.42 24.39 64.43
C THR A 115 -30.63 25.05 63.06
N TRP A 116 -30.59 26.38 63.01
CA TRP A 116 -30.65 27.17 61.77
C TRP A 116 -29.47 26.87 60.84
N ALA A 117 -28.23 26.90 61.36
CA ALA A 117 -27.03 26.69 60.55
C ALA A 117 -26.95 25.26 59.97
N LEU A 118 -27.38 24.24 60.72
CA LEU A 118 -27.44 22.86 60.25
C LEU A 118 -28.51 22.64 59.18
N ALA A 119 -29.72 23.18 59.36
CA ALA A 119 -30.78 23.10 58.34
C ALA A 119 -30.42 23.85 57.05
N LEU A 120 -29.65 24.94 57.15
CA LEU A 120 -29.14 25.67 56.00
C LEU A 120 -28.04 24.88 55.28
N ALA A 121 -27.09 24.28 56.01
CA ALA A 121 -26.07 23.41 55.42
C ALA A 121 -26.68 22.17 54.73
N GLU A 122 -27.68 21.53 55.34
CA GLU A 122 -28.44 20.43 54.73
C GLU A 122 -29.10 20.85 53.41
N SER A 123 -29.71 22.05 53.38
CA SER A 123 -30.25 22.65 52.14
C SER A 123 -29.14 22.84 51.08
N CYS A 124 -27.97 23.35 51.48
CA CYS A 124 -26.82 23.54 50.59
C CYS A 124 -26.30 22.23 50.00
N THR A 125 -26.29 21.10 50.74
CA THR A 125 -25.89 19.80 50.14
C THR A 125 -26.80 19.39 48.97
N THR A 126 -28.10 19.68 49.07
CA THR A 126 -29.08 19.38 48.01
C THR A 126 -28.93 20.30 46.80
N ILE A 127 -28.69 21.59 47.04
CA ILE A 127 -28.40 22.58 45.98
C ILE A 127 -27.08 22.21 45.26
N ASN A 128 -26.04 21.86 46.00
CA ASN A 128 -24.75 21.44 45.46
C ASN A 128 -24.83 20.14 44.64
N GLY A 129 -25.58 19.14 45.10
CA GLY A 129 -25.81 17.92 44.32
C GLY A 129 -26.50 18.20 42.98
N SER A 130 -27.49 19.10 42.97
CA SER A 130 -28.16 19.55 41.74
C SER A 130 -27.23 20.33 40.81
N LEU A 131 -26.33 21.15 41.37
CA LEU A 131 -25.29 21.89 40.65
C LEU A 131 -24.28 20.93 39.98
N GLN A 132 -23.82 19.92 40.72
CA GLN A 132 -22.92 18.90 40.21
C GLN A 132 -23.57 18.09 39.06
N GLU A 133 -24.80 17.62 39.25
CA GLU A 133 -25.56 16.90 38.20
C GLU A 133 -25.67 17.73 36.89
N HIS A 134 -25.92 19.03 37.00
CA HIS A 134 -26.04 19.90 35.82
C HIS A 134 -24.69 20.23 35.16
N ASN A 135 -23.60 20.25 35.92
CA ASN A 135 -22.24 20.38 35.39
C ASN A 135 -21.80 19.08 34.70
N GLU A 136 -22.02 17.91 35.31
CA GLU A 136 -21.78 16.59 34.69
C GLU A 136 -22.56 16.42 33.38
N HIS A 137 -23.86 16.75 33.39
CA HIS A 137 -24.68 16.73 32.18
C HIS A 137 -24.15 17.70 31.10
N SER A 138 -23.55 18.82 31.47
CA SER A 138 -22.92 19.76 30.52
C SER A 138 -21.61 19.20 29.94
N GLU A 139 -20.75 18.60 30.77
CA GLU A 139 -19.52 17.92 30.34
C GLU A 139 -19.84 16.78 29.36
N ILE A 140 -20.84 15.95 29.67
CA ILE A 140 -21.27 14.82 28.84
C ILE A 140 -21.75 15.31 27.46
N VAL A 141 -22.44 16.46 27.39
CA VAL A 141 -22.81 17.11 26.12
C VAL A 141 -21.57 17.56 25.34
N TYR A 142 -20.60 18.25 25.97
CA TYR A 142 -19.36 18.64 25.28
C TYR A 142 -18.53 17.45 24.81
N ARG A 143 -18.41 16.38 25.62
CA ARG A 143 -17.77 15.12 25.22
C ARG A 143 -18.50 14.46 24.05
N GLY A 144 -19.83 14.46 24.06
CA GLY A 144 -20.66 14.01 22.94
C GLY A 144 -20.39 14.76 21.64
N VAL A 145 -20.21 16.09 21.71
CA VAL A 145 -19.80 16.90 20.55
C VAL A 145 -18.40 16.51 20.07
N GLY A 146 -17.42 16.39 20.98
CA GLY A 146 -16.06 16.01 20.66
C GLY A 146 -15.93 14.64 19.98
N VAL A 147 -16.69 13.63 20.45
CA VAL A 147 -16.73 12.28 19.89
C VAL A 147 -17.23 12.26 18.44
N ALA A 148 -18.22 13.08 18.11
CA ALA A 148 -18.71 13.23 16.74
C ALA A 148 -17.74 14.00 15.84
N LEU A 149 -17.02 14.99 16.39
CA LEU A 149 -15.99 15.74 15.64
C LEU A 149 -14.75 14.89 15.35
N GLU A 150 -14.33 14.01 16.25
CA GLU A 150 -13.23 13.07 15.99
C GLU A 150 -13.61 12.04 14.90
N ASN A 151 -14.88 11.63 14.83
CA ASN A 151 -15.39 10.82 13.72
C ASN A 151 -15.30 11.57 12.38
N LEU A 152 -15.84 12.80 12.32
CA LEU A 152 -15.79 13.64 11.12
C LEU A 152 -14.34 13.87 10.67
N LYS A 153 -13.44 14.21 11.60
CA LYS A 153 -11.99 14.37 11.36
C LYS A 153 -11.36 13.10 10.80
N SER A 154 -11.69 11.92 11.33
CA SER A 154 -11.23 10.64 10.79
C SER A 154 -11.77 10.36 9.38
N HIS A 155 -13.00 10.78 9.08
CA HIS A 155 -13.57 10.67 7.73
C HIS A 155 -12.94 11.66 6.75
N VAL A 156 -12.64 12.89 7.18
CA VAL A 156 -11.98 13.94 6.38
C VAL A 156 -10.55 13.52 6.01
N ALA A 157 -9.74 13.06 6.97
CA ALA A 157 -8.42 12.53 6.67
C ALA A 157 -8.47 11.33 5.70
N GLY A 158 -9.51 10.49 5.80
CA GLY A 158 -9.76 9.40 4.85
C GLY A 158 -10.22 9.87 3.46
N LEU A 159 -10.86 11.04 3.34
CA LEU A 159 -11.18 11.70 2.08
C LEU A 159 -9.93 12.34 1.46
N GLU A 160 -9.12 13.04 2.25
CA GLU A 160 -7.88 13.70 1.82
C GLU A 160 -6.88 12.69 1.25
N ASN A 161 -6.66 11.55 1.92
CA ASN A 161 -5.79 10.48 1.42
C ASN A 161 -6.28 9.91 0.08
N LYS A 162 -7.57 9.56 -0.02
CA LYS A 162 -8.18 9.06 -1.28
C LYS A 162 -8.11 10.08 -2.41
N PHE A 163 -8.33 11.36 -2.09
CA PHE A 163 -8.19 12.43 -3.07
C PHE A 163 -6.73 12.58 -3.51
N GLN A 164 -5.75 12.44 -2.60
CA GLN A 164 -4.33 12.53 -2.94
C GLN A 164 -3.88 11.37 -3.86
N GLU A 165 -4.36 10.15 -3.61
CA GLU A 165 -4.19 8.99 -4.51
C GLU A 165 -4.79 9.29 -5.90
N ALA A 166 -6.06 9.68 -5.95
CA ALA A 166 -6.75 10.02 -7.20
C ALA A 166 -6.10 11.19 -7.96
N GLN A 167 -5.60 12.21 -7.24
CA GLN A 167 -4.89 13.34 -7.85
C GLN A 167 -3.55 12.88 -8.45
N THR A 168 -2.78 12.00 -7.79
CA THR A 168 -1.52 11.50 -8.39
C THR A 168 -1.75 10.75 -9.69
N TRP A 169 -2.74 9.86 -9.74
CA TRP A 169 -3.14 9.18 -10.97
C TRP A 169 -3.63 10.17 -12.05
N ALA A 170 -4.46 11.14 -11.68
CA ALA A 170 -5.00 12.12 -12.62
C ALA A 170 -3.91 13.08 -13.16
N ASP A 171 -2.95 13.50 -12.34
CA ASP A 171 -1.85 14.37 -12.74
C ASP A 171 -0.92 13.66 -13.75
N ASP A 172 -0.61 12.37 -13.53
CA ASP A 172 0.16 11.57 -14.50
C ASP A 172 -0.66 11.30 -15.78
N LEU A 173 -1.95 10.99 -15.68
CA LEU A 173 -2.83 10.81 -16.85
C LEU A 173 -2.97 12.09 -17.68
N ILE A 174 -3.14 13.26 -17.06
CA ILE A 174 -3.18 14.57 -17.74
C ILE A 174 -1.84 14.86 -18.43
N LYS A 175 -0.72 14.50 -17.80
CA LYS A 175 0.63 14.64 -18.36
C LYS A 175 0.86 13.73 -19.57
N GLU A 176 0.36 12.49 -19.55
CA GLU A 176 0.37 11.59 -20.72
C GLU A 176 -0.53 12.09 -21.86
N GLN A 177 -1.78 12.45 -21.54
CA GLN A 177 -2.73 13.04 -22.51
C GLN A 177 -2.14 14.28 -23.19
N LYS A 178 -1.52 15.18 -22.41
CA LYS A 178 -0.84 16.36 -22.92
C LYS A 178 0.35 15.99 -23.81
N SER A 179 1.17 15.01 -23.42
CA SER A 179 2.28 14.53 -24.26
C SER A 179 1.80 13.99 -25.61
N ALA A 180 0.67 13.28 -25.63
CA ALA A 180 0.03 12.82 -26.86
C ALA A 180 -0.49 14.00 -27.72
N LEU A 181 -1.17 14.98 -27.11
CA LEU A 181 -1.69 16.18 -27.79
C LEU A 181 -0.60 17.10 -28.34
N ASP A 182 0.54 17.23 -27.64
CA ASP A 182 1.72 17.97 -28.10
C ASP A 182 2.57 17.15 -29.11
N GLY A 183 2.36 15.84 -29.20
CA GLY A 183 3.20 14.89 -29.95
C GLY A 183 2.64 14.37 -31.27
N TRP A 184 1.31 14.21 -31.40
CA TRP A 184 0.69 13.40 -32.46
C TRP A 184 1.01 13.85 -33.90
N GLN A 185 1.16 15.16 -34.14
CA GLN A 185 1.51 15.68 -35.48
C GLN A 185 2.88 15.16 -35.93
N ARG A 186 3.89 15.34 -35.08
CA ARG A 186 5.27 14.87 -35.32
C ARG A 186 5.35 13.34 -35.37
N ALA A 187 4.48 12.63 -34.64
CA ALA A 187 4.38 11.18 -34.75
C ALA A 187 3.80 10.76 -36.12
N LEU A 188 2.73 11.41 -36.57
CA LEU A 188 2.05 11.14 -37.85
C LEU A 188 2.95 11.46 -39.06
N GLU A 189 3.73 12.55 -38.99
CA GLU A 189 4.79 12.88 -39.97
C GLU A 189 5.88 11.79 -40.02
N LYS A 190 6.30 11.24 -38.87
CA LYS A 190 7.25 10.12 -38.85
C LYS A 190 6.67 8.87 -39.53
N LEU A 191 5.40 8.52 -39.25
CA LEU A 191 4.72 7.36 -39.85
C LEU A 191 4.60 7.44 -41.37
N GLU A 192 4.39 8.63 -41.93
CA GLU A 192 4.42 8.85 -43.39
C GLU A 192 5.79 8.50 -43.99
N SER A 193 6.85 8.73 -43.22
CA SER A 193 8.23 8.54 -43.69
C SER A 193 8.78 7.12 -43.49
N ILE A 194 8.04 6.21 -42.83
CA ILE A 194 8.48 4.84 -42.52
C ILE A 194 7.80 3.86 -43.49
N PRO A 195 8.55 3.05 -44.26
CA PRO A 195 7.99 2.14 -45.25
C PRO A 195 7.27 0.95 -44.59
N ALA A 196 6.17 0.53 -45.22
CA ALA A 196 5.35 -0.61 -44.79
C ALA A 196 4.79 -1.40 -45.99
N ARG A 197 4.42 -2.67 -45.77
CA ARG A 197 3.76 -3.52 -46.80
C ARG A 197 2.24 -3.42 -46.68
N LYS A 198 1.52 -3.34 -47.81
CA LYS A 198 0.05 -3.20 -47.87
C LYS A 198 -0.71 -4.53 -47.92
N ASP A 199 -0.02 -5.66 -47.88
CA ASP A 199 -0.58 -7.01 -47.84
C ASP A 199 -1.19 -7.37 -46.47
N ILE A 200 -0.80 -6.67 -45.40
CA ILE A 200 -1.27 -6.88 -44.01
C ILE A 200 -2.70 -6.34 -43.78
N SER A 201 -3.67 -6.87 -44.53
CA SER A 201 -5.07 -6.38 -44.63
C SER A 201 -5.93 -6.47 -43.34
N PHE A 202 -5.37 -7.03 -42.27
CA PHE A 202 -5.96 -7.14 -40.94
C PHE A 202 -5.42 -6.11 -39.91
N LEU A 203 -4.43 -5.29 -40.29
CA LEU A 203 -3.88 -4.24 -39.41
C LEU A 203 -4.68 -2.93 -39.56
N GLY A 204 -4.91 -2.24 -38.44
CA GLY A 204 -5.69 -1.00 -38.35
C GLY A 204 -7.05 -1.18 -37.64
N ARG A 205 -7.70 -0.07 -37.27
CA ARG A 205 -9.07 -0.09 -36.69
C ARG A 205 -10.12 -0.48 -37.75
N PRO A 206 -11.29 -1.03 -37.38
CA PRO A 206 -12.36 -1.31 -38.34
C PRO A 206 -12.87 -0.08 -39.12
N SER A 207 -12.63 1.12 -38.61
CA SER A 207 -12.93 2.41 -39.26
C SER A 207 -11.91 2.82 -40.34
N THR A 208 -10.75 2.15 -40.47
CA THR A 208 -9.74 2.59 -41.45
C THR A 208 -10.20 2.33 -42.88
N PRO A 209 -10.16 3.34 -43.78
CA PRO A 209 -10.69 3.21 -45.12
C PRO A 209 -9.79 2.30 -45.96
N LYS A 210 -10.28 1.08 -46.25
CA LYS A 210 -9.60 0.08 -47.09
C LYS A 210 -9.52 0.54 -48.56
N LYS A 211 -8.59 1.47 -48.84
CA LYS A 211 -8.25 1.93 -50.20
C LYS A 211 -7.87 0.73 -51.07
N GLY A 212 -8.35 0.71 -52.32
CA GLY A 212 -8.29 -0.46 -53.21
C GLY A 212 -6.89 -1.05 -53.37
N THR A 213 -6.66 -2.22 -52.79
CA THR A 213 -5.39 -2.95 -52.77
C THR A 213 -5.11 -3.67 -54.09
N ARG A 214 -4.94 -2.93 -55.20
CA ARG A 214 -4.62 -3.51 -56.53
C ARG A 214 -3.31 -3.07 -57.17
N ASP A 215 -2.83 -1.85 -56.97
CA ASP A 215 -1.73 -1.33 -57.80
C ASP A 215 -0.36 -1.15 -57.10
N ARG A 216 -0.25 -1.25 -55.77
CA ARG A 216 1.05 -1.12 -55.05
C ARG A 216 1.12 -2.00 -53.79
N SER A 217 2.14 -2.86 -53.73
CA SER A 217 2.50 -3.66 -52.54
C SER A 217 3.10 -2.83 -51.41
N ASN A 218 3.75 -1.71 -51.76
CA ASN A 218 4.55 -0.91 -50.83
C ASN A 218 3.79 0.38 -50.47
N GLY A 219 3.90 0.79 -49.22
CA GLY A 219 3.26 1.96 -48.62
C GLY A 219 4.04 2.50 -47.44
N THR A 220 3.33 3.18 -46.54
CA THR A 220 3.89 3.78 -45.31
C THR A 220 3.07 3.33 -44.11
N LEU A 221 3.58 3.48 -42.87
CA LEU A 221 2.79 3.13 -41.69
C LEU A 221 1.49 3.96 -41.59
N GLN A 222 1.52 5.20 -42.09
CA GLN A 222 0.35 6.09 -42.12
C GLN A 222 -0.85 5.51 -42.90
N ASP A 223 -0.62 4.59 -43.86
CA ASP A 223 -1.69 3.90 -44.59
C ASP A 223 -2.62 3.05 -43.70
N PHE A 224 -2.20 2.69 -42.48
CA PHE A 224 -2.98 1.89 -41.52
C PHE A 224 -3.82 2.73 -40.54
N LEU A 225 -3.93 4.04 -40.75
CA LEU A 225 -4.70 4.97 -39.89
C LEU A 225 -5.72 5.79 -40.71
N ASP A 226 -6.88 6.11 -40.12
CA ASP A 226 -7.69 7.23 -40.60
C ASP A 226 -7.08 8.53 -40.05
N VAL A 227 -6.32 9.22 -40.90
CA VAL A 227 -5.67 10.51 -40.59
C VAL A 227 -6.68 11.59 -40.21
N ASP A 228 -7.90 11.56 -40.79
CA ASP A 228 -8.95 12.50 -40.41
C ASP A 228 -9.60 12.11 -39.08
N ASP A 229 -9.65 10.82 -38.70
CA ASP A 229 -10.06 10.41 -37.35
C ASP A 229 -9.05 10.82 -36.29
N VAL A 230 -7.75 10.66 -36.55
CA VAL A 230 -6.69 11.17 -35.67
C VAL A 230 -6.80 12.69 -35.49
N ARG A 231 -7.12 13.44 -36.56
CA ARG A 231 -7.34 14.90 -36.50
C ARG A 231 -8.64 15.27 -35.73
N ARG A 232 -9.71 14.47 -35.87
CA ARG A 232 -10.95 14.61 -35.08
C ARG A 232 -10.70 14.29 -33.59
N ALA A 233 -9.92 13.26 -33.32
CA ALA A 233 -9.53 12.84 -31.97
C ALA A 233 -8.66 13.91 -31.28
N ALA A 234 -7.66 14.46 -31.96
CA ALA A 234 -6.82 15.53 -31.42
C ALA A 234 -7.60 16.78 -31.00
N SER A 235 -8.56 17.22 -31.83
CA SER A 235 -9.38 18.40 -31.53
C SER A 235 -10.39 18.17 -30.40
N ARG A 236 -10.96 16.96 -30.28
CA ARG A 236 -11.81 16.56 -29.14
C ARG A 236 -11.00 16.35 -27.85
N GLY A 237 -9.84 15.71 -27.94
CA GLY A 237 -9.01 15.31 -26.79
C GLY A 237 -8.55 16.50 -25.95
N ASN A 238 -8.28 17.64 -26.57
CA ASN A 238 -7.99 18.88 -25.85
C ASN A 238 -9.18 19.36 -24.99
N ALA A 239 -10.42 19.25 -25.50
CA ALA A 239 -11.61 19.61 -24.74
C ALA A 239 -11.91 18.61 -23.60
N VAL A 240 -11.72 17.31 -23.85
CA VAL A 240 -11.86 16.23 -22.85
C VAL A 240 -10.83 16.40 -21.72
N SER A 241 -9.55 16.61 -22.06
CA SER A 241 -8.49 16.78 -21.06
C SER A 241 -8.70 18.05 -20.21
N GLN A 242 -9.14 19.15 -20.81
CA GLN A 242 -9.49 20.37 -20.08
C GLN A 242 -10.71 20.19 -19.16
N SER A 243 -11.75 19.46 -19.59
CA SER A 243 -12.92 19.20 -18.72
C SER A 243 -12.56 18.29 -17.55
N PHE A 244 -11.72 17.28 -17.77
CA PHE A 244 -11.21 16.38 -16.73
C PHE A 244 -10.31 17.12 -15.72
N SER A 245 -9.33 17.89 -16.19
CA SER A 245 -8.47 18.72 -15.34
C SER A 245 -9.29 19.70 -14.50
N ARG A 246 -10.33 20.33 -15.08
CA ARG A 246 -11.24 21.21 -14.36
C ARG A 246 -12.06 20.47 -13.30
N ARG A 247 -12.54 19.24 -13.59
CA ARG A 247 -13.28 18.40 -12.63
C ARG A 247 -12.40 18.01 -11.43
N ILE A 248 -11.13 17.66 -11.66
CA ILE A 248 -10.13 17.44 -10.60
C ILE A 248 -9.98 18.71 -9.73
N ASP A 249 -9.86 19.87 -10.36
CA ASP A 249 -9.70 21.16 -9.69
C ASP A 249 -10.93 21.58 -8.86
N GLU A 250 -12.13 21.21 -9.30
CA GLU A 250 -13.40 21.45 -8.60
C GLU A 250 -13.55 20.51 -7.40
N VAL A 251 -13.23 19.21 -7.56
CA VAL A 251 -13.14 18.25 -6.43
C VAL A 251 -12.09 18.70 -5.40
N LYS A 252 -10.91 19.14 -5.84
CA LYS A 252 -9.82 19.64 -4.97
C LYS A 252 -10.27 20.79 -4.07
N LYS A 253 -11.00 21.76 -4.64
CA LYS A 253 -11.58 22.90 -3.91
C LYS A 253 -12.65 22.45 -2.93
N ALA A 254 -13.46 21.46 -3.31
CA ALA A 254 -14.50 20.91 -2.44
C ALA A 254 -13.93 20.14 -1.23
N VAL A 255 -12.88 19.32 -1.43
CA VAL A 255 -12.13 18.64 -0.34
C VAL A 255 -11.52 19.66 0.62
N GLY A 256 -10.78 20.64 0.09
CA GLY A 256 -10.15 21.69 0.91
C GLY A 256 -11.16 22.55 1.68
N SER A 257 -12.35 22.78 1.11
CA SER A 257 -13.46 23.44 1.83
C SER A 257 -13.94 22.59 3.00
N ILE A 258 -14.20 21.29 2.84
CA ILE A 258 -14.63 20.43 3.96
C ILE A 258 -13.56 20.38 5.06
N ALA A 259 -12.28 20.26 4.71
CA ALA A 259 -11.19 20.28 5.68
C ALA A 259 -11.14 21.61 6.48
N SER A 260 -11.25 22.75 5.79
CA SER A 260 -11.32 24.07 6.42
C SER A 260 -12.56 24.24 7.31
N ASP A 261 -13.74 23.86 6.81
CA ASP A 261 -15.01 23.96 7.55
C ASP A 261 -14.99 23.08 8.81
N THR A 262 -14.40 21.89 8.72
CA THR A 262 -14.21 20.95 9.85
C THR A 262 -13.26 21.53 10.89
N ARG A 263 -12.16 22.16 10.47
CA ARG A 263 -11.21 22.83 11.39
C ARG A 263 -11.86 24.01 12.11
N VAL A 264 -12.61 24.84 11.39
CA VAL A 264 -13.39 25.97 11.97
C VAL A 264 -14.46 25.45 12.94
N LEU A 265 -15.09 24.30 12.64
CA LEU A 265 -16.06 23.69 13.54
C LEU A 265 -15.41 23.13 14.82
N LEU A 266 -14.20 22.56 14.72
CA LEU A 266 -13.41 22.08 15.85
C LEU A 266 -12.99 23.24 16.77
N ASP A 267 -12.51 24.35 16.20
CA ASP A 267 -12.19 25.58 16.95
C ASP A 267 -13.44 26.14 17.67
N GLN A 268 -14.61 26.11 17.03
CA GLN A 268 -15.88 26.61 17.58
C GLN A 268 -16.50 25.73 18.66
N ALA A 269 -16.08 24.47 18.80
CA ALA A 269 -16.72 23.47 19.65
C ALA A 269 -15.94 23.14 20.94
N GLN A 270 -14.88 23.90 21.24
CA GLN A 270 -14.12 23.74 22.47
C GLN A 270 -15.01 24.08 23.70
N PRO A 271 -14.97 23.29 24.78
CA PRO A 271 -15.68 23.62 26.00
C PRO A 271 -15.09 24.90 26.63
N PRO A 272 -15.92 25.78 27.21
CA PRO A 272 -15.41 26.91 27.98
C PRO A 272 -14.73 26.42 29.26
N HIS A 273 -13.79 27.20 29.78
CA HIS A 273 -13.29 27.01 31.14
C HIS A 273 -14.44 27.25 32.12
N LEU A 274 -14.71 26.28 32.99
CA LEU A 274 -15.61 26.43 34.13
C LEU A 274 -14.74 26.56 35.38
N ASP A 275 -14.94 27.64 36.13
CA ASP A 275 -14.18 27.87 37.35
C ASP A 275 -14.73 26.99 38.49
N GLU A 276 -13.82 26.36 39.25
CA GLU A 276 -14.16 25.30 40.21
C GLU A 276 -14.94 25.84 41.43
N THR A 277 -16.27 25.68 41.40
CA THR A 277 -17.18 26.10 42.50
C THR A 277 -17.13 25.19 43.74
N HIS A 278 -16.22 24.20 43.79
CA HIS A 278 -16.14 23.17 44.83
C HIS A 278 -15.91 23.71 46.24
N SER A 279 -15.27 24.88 46.41
CA SER A 279 -14.97 25.48 47.72
C SER A 279 -16.23 25.85 48.52
N ILE A 280 -17.32 26.26 47.85
CA ILE A 280 -18.45 26.95 48.49
C ILE A 280 -19.18 26.03 49.50
N LEU A 281 -19.38 24.75 49.17
CA LEU A 281 -20.01 23.80 50.11
C LEU A 281 -19.10 23.49 51.30
N GLU A 282 -17.80 23.35 51.09
CA GLU A 282 -16.85 23.11 52.17
C GLU A 282 -16.84 24.29 53.16
N GLU A 283 -16.83 25.52 52.65
CA GLU A 283 -16.91 26.74 53.47
C GLU A 283 -18.21 26.80 54.30
N VAL A 284 -19.36 26.56 53.66
CA VAL A 284 -20.68 26.43 54.33
C VAL A 284 -20.63 25.39 55.46
N GLU A 285 -20.06 24.21 55.19
CA GLU A 285 -19.88 23.17 56.21
C GLU A 285 -18.94 23.60 57.34
N THR A 286 -17.82 24.28 57.06
CA THR A 286 -16.90 24.73 58.13
C THR A 286 -17.56 25.71 59.08
N ILE A 287 -18.38 26.64 58.58
CA ILE A 287 -19.09 27.61 59.42
C ILE A 287 -20.20 26.91 60.24
N ALA A 288 -20.96 25.98 59.64
CA ALA A 288 -21.97 25.20 60.38
C ALA A 288 -21.33 24.31 61.47
N LYS A 289 -20.17 23.71 61.20
CA LYS A 289 -19.35 22.97 62.19
C LYS A 289 -18.85 23.89 63.31
N LYS A 290 -18.40 25.11 63.00
CA LYS A 290 -17.98 26.13 63.98
C LYS A 290 -19.13 26.58 64.89
N VAL A 291 -20.29 26.94 64.32
CA VAL A 291 -21.49 27.31 65.10
C VAL A 291 -21.94 26.16 66.01
N SER A 292 -21.81 24.91 65.55
CA SER A 292 -22.08 23.72 66.38
C SER A 292 -21.08 23.57 67.53
N SER A 293 -19.77 23.70 67.27
CA SER A 293 -18.72 23.65 68.30
C SER A 293 -18.88 24.74 69.36
N ASP A 294 -19.28 25.94 68.94
CA ASP A 294 -19.51 27.07 69.84
C ASP A 294 -20.72 26.83 70.76
N TYR A 295 -21.76 26.13 70.29
CA TYR A 295 -22.88 25.69 71.15
C TYR A 295 -22.45 24.67 72.21
N GLU A 296 -21.69 23.63 71.84
CA GLU A 296 -21.21 22.63 72.81
C GLU A 296 -20.31 23.28 73.88
N HIS A 297 -19.49 24.27 73.49
CA HIS A 297 -18.72 25.09 74.43
C HIS A 297 -19.64 25.91 75.38
N VAL A 298 -20.71 26.52 74.88
CA VAL A 298 -21.70 27.25 75.71
C VAL A 298 -22.48 26.33 76.67
N LEU A 299 -22.73 25.08 76.29
CA LEU A 299 -23.30 24.08 77.20
C LEU A 299 -22.36 23.80 78.39
N GLY A 300 -21.07 23.61 78.13
CA GLY A 300 -20.05 23.28 79.14
C GLY A 300 -19.68 24.41 80.11
N LEU A 301 -20.07 25.67 79.84
CA LEU A 301 -19.69 26.80 80.69
C LEU A 301 -20.53 26.88 81.99
N PRO A 302 -19.90 27.18 83.15
CA PRO A 302 -20.60 27.39 84.42
C PRO A 302 -21.26 28.77 84.48
N SER A 303 -22.39 28.88 85.20
CA SER A 303 -23.10 30.15 85.37
C SER A 303 -22.34 31.12 86.29
N ASN A 304 -21.65 32.09 85.68
CA ASN A 304 -21.02 33.22 86.36
C ASN A 304 -20.80 34.38 85.37
N GLN A 305 -20.57 35.59 85.89
CA GLN A 305 -20.46 36.81 85.08
C GLN A 305 -19.31 36.79 84.05
N LYS A 306 -18.21 36.06 84.30
CA LYS A 306 -17.10 35.92 83.34
C LYS A 306 -17.49 35.04 82.17
N SER A 307 -18.22 33.94 82.42
CA SER A 307 -18.81 33.10 81.37
C SER A 307 -19.79 33.91 80.52
N LEU A 308 -20.76 34.61 81.14
CA LEU A 308 -21.76 35.42 80.42
C LEU A 308 -21.10 36.50 79.54
N ALA A 309 -20.08 37.20 80.03
CA ALA A 309 -19.32 38.17 79.23
C ALA A 309 -18.55 37.53 78.06
N ASN A 310 -18.08 36.28 78.20
CA ASN A 310 -17.42 35.55 77.13
C ASN A 310 -18.42 35.08 76.06
N ILE A 311 -19.55 34.53 76.50
CA ILE A 311 -20.66 34.08 75.64
C ILE A 311 -21.21 35.26 74.84
N SER A 312 -21.43 36.42 75.48
CA SER A 312 -21.87 37.65 74.81
C SER A 312 -20.91 38.12 73.72
N ARG A 313 -19.58 38.08 73.97
CA ARG A 313 -18.57 38.41 72.95
C ARG A 313 -18.60 37.43 71.77
N MET A 314 -18.72 36.14 72.05
CA MET A 314 -18.79 35.09 71.02
C MET A 314 -20.09 35.18 70.21
N ALA A 315 -21.20 35.58 70.84
CA ALA A 315 -22.50 35.77 70.19
C ALA A 315 -22.50 37.00 69.28
N LEU A 316 -21.72 38.02 69.60
CA LEU A 316 -21.50 39.20 68.74
C LEU A 316 -20.73 38.82 67.46
N ALA A 317 -19.73 37.95 67.54
CA ALA A 317 -19.01 37.43 66.37
C ALA A 317 -19.93 36.56 65.48
N HIS A 318 -20.83 35.77 66.08
CA HIS A 318 -21.89 35.08 65.34
C HIS A 318 -22.78 36.06 64.55
N THR A 319 -23.34 37.09 65.20
CA THR A 319 -24.23 38.07 64.54
C THR A 319 -23.51 38.89 63.47
N LYS A 320 -22.22 39.20 63.64
CA LYS A 320 -21.47 40.08 62.71
C LYS A 320 -20.76 39.37 61.56
N GLU A 321 -20.31 38.13 61.75
CA GLU A 321 -19.40 37.46 60.82
C GLU A 321 -20.00 36.14 60.34
N LEU A 322 -20.23 35.19 61.25
CA LEU A 322 -20.53 33.80 60.87
C LEU A 322 -21.93 33.61 60.28
N LEU A 323 -22.96 34.21 60.89
CA LEU A 323 -24.34 34.06 60.43
C LEU A 323 -24.61 34.84 59.12
N PRO A 324 -24.07 36.07 58.92
CA PRO A 324 -24.09 36.73 57.62
C PRO A 324 -23.30 35.97 56.54
N SER A 325 -22.06 35.54 56.81
CA SER A 325 -21.24 34.83 55.81
C SER A 325 -21.87 33.50 55.37
N LEU A 326 -22.47 32.74 56.29
CA LEU A 326 -23.19 31.51 55.94
C LEU A 326 -24.43 31.79 55.06
N LEU A 327 -25.10 32.93 55.26
CA LEU A 327 -26.22 33.38 54.44
C LEU A 327 -25.77 33.79 53.03
N GLU A 328 -24.65 34.51 52.93
CA GLU A 328 -24.05 34.97 51.67
C GLU A 328 -23.58 33.79 50.81
N LEU A 329 -22.78 32.87 51.37
CA LEU A 329 -22.32 31.65 50.67
C LEU A 329 -23.49 30.77 50.19
N THR A 330 -24.57 30.71 50.95
CA THR A 330 -25.78 29.97 50.54
C THR A 330 -26.47 30.60 49.32
N LEU A 331 -26.51 31.93 49.25
CA LEU A 331 -27.04 32.66 48.09
C LEU A 331 -26.11 32.58 46.89
N GLU A 332 -24.79 32.53 47.11
CA GLU A 332 -23.80 32.30 46.06
C GLU A 332 -23.93 30.90 45.44
N LEU A 333 -24.09 29.86 46.26
CA LEU A 333 -24.34 28.48 45.81
C LEU A 333 -25.64 28.35 44.99
N GLN A 334 -26.71 29.04 45.41
CA GLN A 334 -27.96 29.11 44.64
C GLN A 334 -27.76 29.83 43.28
N ASN A 335 -26.99 30.92 43.26
CA ASN A 335 -26.63 31.63 42.04
C ASN A 335 -25.76 30.76 41.09
N ALA A 336 -24.85 29.96 41.64
CA ALA A 336 -24.09 28.98 40.87
C ALA A 336 -25.01 27.91 40.24
N LEU A 337 -26.00 27.40 40.97
CA LEU A 337 -27.02 26.48 40.42
C LEU A 337 -27.83 27.13 39.28
N GLU A 338 -28.27 28.38 39.44
CA GLU A 338 -28.94 29.12 38.37
C GLU A 338 -28.05 29.30 37.12
N GLN A 339 -26.75 29.53 37.31
CA GLN A 339 -25.81 29.65 36.20
C GLN A 339 -25.57 28.29 35.53
N ALA A 340 -25.45 27.19 36.28
CA ALA A 340 -25.29 25.85 35.73
C ALA A 340 -26.49 25.40 34.88
N VAL A 341 -27.74 25.69 35.30
CA VAL A 341 -28.93 25.44 34.46
C VAL A 341 -28.87 26.22 33.14
N ARG A 342 -28.54 27.52 33.20
CA ARG A 342 -28.41 28.38 32.01
C ARG A 342 -27.27 27.90 31.10
N HIS A 343 -26.16 27.44 31.69
CA HIS A 343 -25.02 26.87 30.99
C HIS A 343 -25.40 25.56 30.27
N ARG A 344 -26.00 24.59 30.97
CA ARG A 344 -26.50 23.32 30.40
C ARG A 344 -27.43 23.54 29.21
N ASN A 345 -28.41 24.44 29.36
CA ASN A 345 -29.34 24.81 28.29
C ASN A 345 -28.61 25.43 27.07
N THR A 346 -27.57 26.22 27.31
CA THR A 346 -26.74 26.84 26.25
C THR A 346 -25.86 25.80 25.56
N ALA A 347 -25.14 24.96 26.32
CA ALA A 347 -24.33 23.86 25.81
C ALA A 347 -25.16 22.89 24.96
N THR A 348 -26.37 22.56 25.40
CA THR A 348 -27.35 21.72 24.68
C THR A 348 -27.71 22.31 23.30
N LYS A 349 -28.07 23.60 23.24
CA LYS A 349 -28.42 24.30 21.99
C LYS A 349 -27.22 24.44 21.04
N MET A 350 -26.03 24.70 21.59
CA MET A 350 -24.79 24.69 20.82
C MET A 350 -24.52 23.29 20.27
N ALA A 351 -24.61 22.24 21.09
CA ALA A 351 -24.37 20.86 20.67
C ALA A 351 -25.27 20.42 19.51
N ILE A 352 -26.59 20.67 19.58
CA ILE A 352 -27.50 20.44 18.43
C ILE A 352 -26.99 21.18 17.18
N THR A 353 -26.59 22.44 17.33
CA THR A 353 -26.07 23.26 16.21
C THR A 353 -24.77 22.68 15.63
N HIS A 354 -23.86 22.19 16.47
CA HIS A 354 -22.64 21.51 16.02
C HIS A 354 -22.96 20.17 15.35
N MET A 355 -23.89 19.36 15.88
CA MET A 355 -24.29 18.09 15.27
C MET A 355 -24.96 18.29 13.90
N ARG A 356 -25.84 19.29 13.75
CA ARG A 356 -26.42 19.67 12.44
C ARG A 356 -25.34 20.09 11.43
N LYS A 357 -24.29 20.80 11.88
CA LYS A 357 -23.10 21.12 11.04
C LYS A 357 -22.29 19.86 10.69
N VAL A 358 -22.05 18.95 11.64
CA VAL A 358 -21.36 17.66 11.38
C VAL A 358 -22.11 16.84 10.33
N SER A 359 -23.43 16.62 10.51
CA SER A 359 -24.23 15.84 9.55
C SER A 359 -24.26 16.45 8.14
N SER A 360 -24.16 17.78 8.03
CA SER A 360 -24.04 18.48 6.75
C SER A 360 -22.67 18.27 6.09
N LEU A 361 -21.59 18.31 6.87
CA LEU A 361 -20.23 18.03 6.40
C LEU A 361 -20.06 16.54 6.02
N GLU A 362 -20.60 15.61 6.80
CA GLU A 362 -20.63 14.17 6.45
C GLU A 362 -21.41 13.92 5.14
N SER A 363 -22.54 14.60 4.93
CA SER A 363 -23.30 14.48 3.66
C SER A 363 -22.54 15.03 2.46
N ARG A 364 -21.84 16.17 2.60
CA ARG A 364 -20.96 16.72 1.55
C ARG A 364 -19.76 15.81 1.28
N LEU A 365 -19.20 15.21 2.33
CA LEU A 365 -18.08 14.29 2.25
C LEU A 365 -18.46 13.00 1.50
N ALA A 366 -19.64 12.45 1.76
CA ALA A 366 -20.17 11.29 1.05
C ALA A 366 -20.37 11.57 -0.46
N ASP A 367 -20.89 12.76 -0.82
CA ASP A 367 -21.03 13.18 -2.21
C ASP A 367 -19.67 13.28 -2.92
N ILE A 368 -18.67 13.95 -2.32
CA ILE A 368 -17.33 14.05 -2.91
C ILE A 368 -16.65 12.68 -3.02
N GLN A 369 -16.84 11.77 -2.06
CA GLN A 369 -16.36 10.39 -2.20
C GLN A 369 -16.99 9.68 -3.41
N GLY A 370 -18.28 9.94 -3.69
CA GLY A 370 -18.95 9.53 -4.93
C GLY A 370 -18.37 10.20 -6.18
N GLN A 371 -18.05 11.50 -6.13
CA GLN A 371 -17.45 12.21 -7.26
C GLN A 371 -16.05 11.69 -7.62
N ILE A 372 -15.23 11.33 -6.61
CA ILE A 372 -13.90 10.71 -6.75
C ILE A 372 -14.03 9.28 -7.30
N ALA A 373 -14.95 8.48 -6.76
CA ALA A 373 -15.16 7.10 -7.21
C ALA A 373 -15.66 6.99 -8.66
N ASN A 374 -16.35 8.01 -9.16
CA ASN A 374 -16.84 8.10 -10.55
C ASN A 374 -15.98 9.03 -11.42
N LEU A 375 -14.71 9.24 -11.07
CA LEU A 375 -13.81 10.16 -11.77
C LEU A 375 -13.05 9.41 -12.89
N ASP A 376 -13.47 9.66 -14.13
CA ASP A 376 -13.10 8.89 -15.33
C ASP A 376 -12.97 9.82 -16.56
N VAL A 377 -12.43 9.30 -17.67
CA VAL A 377 -12.17 10.02 -18.94
C VAL A 377 -12.76 9.25 -20.11
N ASP A 378 -13.32 9.95 -21.10
CA ASP A 378 -13.68 9.39 -22.42
C ASP A 378 -12.44 8.83 -23.16
N GLY A 379 -12.11 7.57 -22.88
CA GLY A 379 -10.90 6.90 -23.37
C GLY A 379 -10.79 6.79 -24.89
N ASP A 380 -11.91 6.55 -25.58
CA ASP A 380 -12.03 6.40 -27.05
C ASP A 380 -11.21 7.43 -27.84
N VAL A 381 -11.25 8.69 -27.40
CA VAL A 381 -10.59 9.82 -28.06
C VAL A 381 -9.06 9.69 -27.95
N PHE A 382 -8.57 9.26 -26.79
CA PHE A 382 -7.15 9.08 -26.55
C PHE A 382 -6.62 7.76 -27.11
N GLU A 383 -7.42 6.69 -27.18
CA GLU A 383 -6.99 5.44 -27.86
C GLU A 383 -6.60 5.69 -29.33
N VAL A 384 -7.35 6.53 -30.05
CA VAL A 384 -7.09 6.89 -31.45
C VAL A 384 -5.79 7.69 -31.58
N LEU A 385 -5.45 8.51 -30.58
CA LEU A 385 -4.18 9.23 -30.52
C LEU A 385 -3.01 8.30 -30.16
N TYR A 386 -3.15 7.45 -29.14
CA TYR A 386 -2.12 6.48 -28.74
C TYR A 386 -1.81 5.46 -29.85
N ALA A 387 -2.78 5.11 -30.68
CA ALA A 387 -2.56 4.27 -31.87
C ALA A 387 -1.48 4.83 -32.82
N VAL A 388 -1.34 6.16 -32.92
CA VAL A 388 -0.29 6.81 -33.74
C VAL A 388 1.11 6.51 -33.18
N PHE A 389 1.26 6.44 -31.87
CA PHE A 389 2.54 6.18 -31.19
C PHE A 389 2.86 4.68 -31.11
N HIS A 390 1.85 3.82 -30.95
CA HIS A 390 2.04 2.37 -30.81
C HIS A 390 2.17 1.62 -32.14
N LEU A 391 1.67 2.17 -33.25
CA LEU A 391 1.67 1.50 -34.56
C LEU A 391 3.04 0.96 -35.03
N PRO A 392 4.20 1.63 -34.80
CA PRO A 392 5.50 1.06 -35.13
C PRO A 392 5.83 -0.24 -34.38
N VAL A 393 5.53 -0.30 -33.08
CA VAL A 393 5.68 -1.53 -32.27
C VAL A 393 4.74 -2.61 -32.80
N VAL A 394 3.46 -2.27 -33.01
CA VAL A 394 2.46 -3.23 -33.48
C VAL A 394 2.82 -3.80 -34.86
N TYR A 395 3.17 -2.96 -35.83
CA TYR A 395 3.60 -3.42 -37.16
C TYR A 395 4.88 -4.28 -37.09
N GLY A 396 5.89 -3.86 -36.31
CA GLY A 396 7.10 -4.65 -36.10
C GLY A 396 6.82 -6.02 -35.47
N SER A 397 5.94 -6.08 -34.46
CA SER A 397 5.52 -7.34 -33.83
C SER A 397 4.78 -8.26 -34.80
N VAL A 398 3.99 -7.69 -35.73
CA VAL A 398 3.31 -8.46 -36.79
C VAL A 398 4.30 -9.02 -37.81
N LEU A 399 5.37 -8.29 -38.16
CA LEU A 399 6.45 -8.84 -39.00
C LEU A 399 7.20 -9.99 -38.28
N ILE A 400 7.52 -9.81 -36.99
CA ILE A 400 8.20 -10.82 -36.15
C ILE A 400 7.35 -12.09 -36.05
N GLU A 401 6.05 -11.97 -35.72
CA GLU A 401 5.15 -13.11 -35.62
C GLU A 401 4.83 -13.74 -37.00
N ALA A 402 4.86 -12.98 -38.10
CA ALA A 402 4.78 -13.54 -39.46
C ALA A 402 6.00 -14.42 -39.79
N VAL A 403 7.21 -13.95 -39.50
CA VAL A 403 8.45 -14.74 -39.63
C VAL A 403 8.38 -15.99 -38.78
N ARG A 404 8.01 -15.85 -37.48
CA ARG A 404 7.84 -16.98 -36.56
C ARG A 404 6.85 -18.03 -37.08
N ARG A 405 5.70 -17.59 -37.62
CA ARG A 405 4.66 -18.48 -38.17
C ARG A 405 5.08 -19.17 -39.47
N ARG A 406 5.97 -18.58 -40.27
CA ARG A 406 6.56 -19.30 -41.40
C ARG A 406 7.64 -20.27 -40.92
N GLU A 407 8.61 -19.83 -40.13
CA GLU A 407 9.71 -20.69 -39.64
C GLU A 407 9.17 -21.92 -38.87
N TRP A 408 8.13 -21.74 -38.05
CA TRP A 408 7.45 -22.86 -37.38
C TRP A 408 6.73 -23.81 -38.36
N ARG A 409 6.14 -23.29 -39.44
CA ARG A 409 5.47 -24.09 -40.50
C ARG A 409 6.48 -24.81 -41.39
N GLU A 410 7.61 -24.18 -41.69
CA GLU A 410 8.73 -24.77 -42.44
C GLU A 410 9.39 -25.90 -41.65
N LYS A 411 9.63 -25.67 -40.35
CA LYS A 411 10.06 -26.71 -39.42
C LYS A 411 9.06 -27.86 -39.35
N LEU A 412 7.78 -27.58 -39.09
CA LEU A 412 6.75 -28.62 -38.98
C LEU A 412 6.61 -29.44 -40.28
N LYS A 413 6.79 -28.82 -41.45
CA LYS A 413 6.90 -29.54 -42.74
C LYS A 413 8.12 -30.47 -42.76
N ALA A 414 9.33 -29.97 -42.42
CA ALA A 414 10.55 -30.77 -42.41
C ALA A 414 10.51 -31.94 -41.41
N ASP A 415 9.99 -31.70 -40.20
CA ASP A 415 9.77 -32.72 -39.18
C ASP A 415 8.74 -33.77 -39.68
N SER A 416 7.64 -33.34 -40.32
CA SER A 416 6.64 -34.26 -40.88
C SER A 416 7.16 -35.10 -42.06
N LEU A 417 8.03 -34.53 -42.91
CA LEU A 417 8.68 -35.24 -44.02
C LEU A 417 9.65 -36.28 -43.47
N THR A 418 10.47 -35.90 -42.49
CA THR A 418 11.41 -36.81 -41.82
C THR A 418 10.68 -37.98 -41.14
N LEU A 419 9.56 -37.70 -40.46
CA LEU A 419 8.70 -38.73 -39.87
C LEU A 419 8.10 -39.64 -40.95
N ALA A 420 7.67 -39.12 -42.10
CA ALA A 420 7.18 -39.93 -43.21
C ALA A 420 8.29 -40.83 -43.80
N GLU A 421 9.52 -40.35 -43.91
CA GLU A 421 10.70 -41.16 -44.31
C GLU A 421 11.00 -42.27 -43.30
N GLU A 422 11.00 -41.97 -41.99
CA GLU A 422 11.22 -42.99 -40.94
C GLU A 422 10.10 -44.06 -40.95
N MET A 423 8.83 -43.65 -41.09
CA MET A 423 7.72 -44.59 -41.21
C MET A 423 7.77 -45.40 -42.51
N ALA A 424 8.28 -44.83 -43.61
CA ALA A 424 8.52 -45.58 -44.83
C ALA A 424 9.57 -46.69 -44.62
N VAL A 425 10.68 -46.40 -43.91
CA VAL A 425 11.70 -47.43 -43.56
C VAL A 425 11.09 -48.56 -42.71
N PHE A 426 10.26 -48.24 -41.70
CA PHE A 426 9.58 -49.27 -40.91
C PHE A 426 8.59 -50.11 -41.74
N ARG A 427 7.82 -49.48 -42.64
CA ARG A 427 6.96 -50.17 -43.61
C ARG A 427 7.76 -51.13 -44.49
N ASP A 428 8.90 -50.67 -44.97
CA ASP A 428 9.83 -51.43 -45.82
C ASP A 428 10.42 -52.65 -45.11
N GLU A 429 10.86 -52.49 -43.85
CA GLU A 429 11.32 -53.62 -43.04
C GLU A 429 10.19 -54.61 -42.75
N GLU A 430 8.99 -54.15 -42.39
CA GLU A 430 7.85 -55.01 -42.11
C GLU A 430 7.40 -55.76 -43.37
N GLN A 431 7.39 -55.12 -44.54
CA GLN A 431 7.10 -55.81 -45.80
C GLN A 431 8.17 -56.86 -46.13
N ARG A 432 9.46 -56.61 -45.82
CA ARG A 432 10.54 -57.61 -45.92
C ARG A 432 10.35 -58.77 -44.94
N ARG A 433 9.97 -58.50 -43.67
CA ARG A 433 9.66 -59.52 -42.65
C ARG A 433 8.48 -60.40 -43.10
N ARG A 434 7.38 -59.79 -43.56
CA ARG A 434 6.21 -60.50 -44.11
C ARG A 434 6.56 -61.34 -45.32
N LYS A 435 7.29 -60.80 -46.31
CA LYS A 435 7.73 -61.56 -47.50
C LYS A 435 8.63 -62.75 -47.13
N LYS A 436 9.51 -62.61 -46.12
CA LYS A 436 10.32 -63.72 -45.59
C LYS A 436 9.48 -64.76 -44.84
N TRP A 437 8.54 -64.33 -44.01
CA TRP A 437 7.64 -65.22 -43.26
C TRP A 437 6.69 -66.00 -44.19
N LEU A 438 6.08 -65.31 -45.17
CA LEU A 438 5.21 -65.92 -46.17
C LEU A 438 5.99 -66.91 -47.05
N LYS A 439 7.23 -66.61 -47.44
CA LYS A 439 8.10 -67.58 -48.13
C LYS A 439 8.45 -68.82 -47.28
N THR A 440 8.31 -68.75 -45.95
CA THR A 440 8.63 -69.85 -45.02
C THR A 440 7.37 -70.62 -44.57
N THR A 441 6.17 -70.03 -44.68
CA THR A 441 4.93 -70.52 -44.06
C THR A 441 3.74 -70.58 -45.03
N GLY A 442 3.88 -69.99 -46.22
CA GLY A 442 2.77 -69.63 -47.12
C GLY A 442 2.13 -70.76 -47.91
N GLU A 443 2.70 -71.97 -47.91
CA GLU A 443 2.13 -73.13 -48.62
C GLU A 443 0.76 -73.56 -48.06
N LEU A 444 0.40 -73.07 -46.86
CA LEU A 444 -0.91 -73.24 -46.23
C LEU A 444 -1.69 -71.93 -46.05
N ILE A 445 -1.18 -70.78 -46.52
CA ILE A 445 -1.69 -69.44 -46.15
C ILE A 445 -1.83 -68.54 -47.39
N ALA A 446 -3.07 -68.39 -47.88
CA ALA A 446 -3.42 -67.45 -48.94
C ALA A 446 -3.94 -66.12 -48.37
N LEU A 447 -3.04 -65.14 -48.17
CA LEU A 447 -3.40 -63.73 -47.94
C LEU A 447 -3.09 -62.87 -49.18
N PRO A 448 -3.86 -61.79 -49.44
CA PRO A 448 -3.51 -60.80 -50.47
C PRO A 448 -2.27 -59.98 -50.08
N ASP A 449 -1.43 -59.64 -51.07
CA ASP A 449 0.00 -59.32 -50.87
C ASP A 449 0.31 -57.87 -50.44
N ASP A 450 -0.68 -56.96 -50.34
CA ASP A 450 -0.43 -55.55 -50.00
C ASP A 450 -1.48 -54.92 -49.06
N MET A 451 -1.29 -55.16 -47.75
CA MET A 451 -1.93 -54.42 -46.65
C MET A 451 -0.92 -54.17 -45.51
N THR A 452 0.19 -53.50 -45.82
CA THR A 452 0.99 -52.80 -44.80
C THR A 452 0.37 -51.43 -44.54
N PRO A 453 -0.05 -51.07 -43.30
CA PRO A 453 -0.60 -49.75 -43.03
C PRO A 453 0.44 -48.65 -43.32
N GLY A 454 -0.03 -47.53 -43.88
CA GLY A 454 0.75 -46.32 -44.08
C GLY A 454 0.26 -45.20 -43.15
N LEU A 455 1.10 -44.17 -42.97
CA LEU A 455 0.77 -42.95 -42.24
C LEU A 455 0.79 -41.77 -43.22
N GLU A 456 -0.29 -41.00 -43.28
CA GLU A 456 -0.37 -39.74 -44.03
C GLU A 456 -0.50 -38.56 -43.06
N ILE A 457 0.37 -37.57 -43.18
CA ILE A 457 0.43 -36.42 -42.26
C ILE A 457 -0.08 -35.18 -43.00
N ASN A 458 -1.34 -34.82 -42.75
CA ASN A 458 -2.00 -33.68 -43.40
C ASN A 458 -1.99 -32.44 -42.48
N LEU A 459 -1.15 -31.45 -42.83
CA LEU A 459 -1.04 -30.19 -42.09
C LEU A 459 -2.22 -29.25 -42.42
N GLN A 460 -3.27 -29.28 -41.60
CA GLN A 460 -4.42 -28.39 -41.72
C GLN A 460 -4.17 -27.02 -41.07
N GLY A 461 -4.72 -25.95 -41.65
CA GLY A 461 -4.60 -24.60 -41.11
C GLY A 461 -5.42 -23.57 -41.86
N GLN A 462 -6.71 -23.47 -41.55
CA GLN A 462 -7.58 -22.40 -42.04
C GLN A 462 -7.48 -21.18 -41.12
N GLY A 463 -6.94 -20.08 -41.65
CA GLY A 463 -6.82 -18.79 -40.99
C GLY A 463 -6.64 -17.68 -42.03
N PRO A 464 -6.58 -16.39 -41.62
CA PRO A 464 -6.28 -15.30 -42.54
C PRO A 464 -4.90 -15.50 -43.18
N GLU A 465 -4.74 -15.03 -44.41
CA GLU A 465 -3.48 -15.11 -45.15
C GLU A 465 -2.42 -14.21 -44.50
N TRP A 466 -1.25 -14.77 -44.20
CA TRP A 466 -0.13 -14.06 -43.57
C TRP A 466 0.89 -13.63 -44.62
N PRO A 467 1.47 -12.42 -44.52
CA PRO A 467 2.44 -11.94 -45.48
C PRO A 467 3.73 -12.78 -45.45
N GLU A 468 4.31 -13.06 -46.62
CA GLU A 468 5.61 -13.72 -46.72
C GLU A 468 6.73 -12.72 -46.38
N VAL A 469 7.17 -12.73 -45.13
CA VAL A 469 8.17 -11.81 -44.54
C VAL A 469 9.41 -12.61 -44.13
N HIS A 470 10.61 -12.13 -44.41
CA HIS A 470 11.88 -12.77 -44.00
C HIS A 470 12.53 -12.02 -42.82
N ARG A 471 13.45 -12.68 -42.09
CA ARG A 471 14.24 -12.07 -41.02
C ARG A 471 14.88 -10.74 -41.44
N LYS A 472 15.42 -10.69 -42.66
CA LYS A 472 15.98 -9.48 -43.28
C LYS A 472 14.99 -8.32 -43.41
N ASP A 473 13.69 -8.58 -43.54
CA ASP A 473 12.67 -7.52 -43.59
C ASP A 473 12.45 -6.89 -42.21
N ILE A 474 12.59 -7.66 -41.13
CA ILE A 474 12.59 -7.15 -39.75
C ILE A 474 13.85 -6.31 -39.51
N GLU A 475 15.02 -6.79 -39.94
CA GLU A 475 16.29 -6.06 -39.84
C GLU A 475 16.23 -4.72 -40.60
N ASN A 476 15.79 -4.75 -41.87
CA ASN A 476 15.53 -3.56 -42.68
C ASN A 476 14.56 -2.58 -42.00
N TYR A 477 13.52 -3.09 -41.33
CA TYR A 477 12.53 -2.27 -40.63
C TYR A 477 13.11 -1.65 -39.35
N ILE A 478 13.81 -2.43 -38.53
CA ILE A 478 14.48 -1.95 -37.32
C ILE A 478 15.54 -0.89 -37.67
N ASP A 479 16.30 -1.08 -38.73
CA ASP A 479 17.29 -0.08 -39.20
C ASP A 479 16.63 1.16 -39.81
N ALA A 480 15.48 1.01 -40.48
CA ALA A 480 14.66 2.14 -40.89
C ALA A 480 14.20 2.96 -39.66
N LEU A 481 13.72 2.33 -38.59
CA LEU A 481 13.34 3.02 -37.34
C LEU A 481 14.54 3.73 -36.67
N LYS A 482 15.70 3.06 -36.59
CA LYS A 482 16.95 3.69 -36.09
C LYS A 482 17.28 4.98 -36.84
N SER A 483 17.15 4.96 -38.18
CA SER A 483 17.49 6.11 -39.04
C SER A 483 16.63 7.37 -38.80
N LYS A 484 15.43 7.23 -38.22
CA LYS A 484 14.45 8.33 -38.06
C LYS A 484 14.61 9.13 -36.76
N GLY A 485 15.34 8.60 -35.78
CA GLY A 485 15.61 9.24 -34.50
C GLY A 485 14.40 9.34 -33.57
N GLY A 486 14.65 9.29 -32.25
CA GLY A 486 13.58 9.39 -31.24
C GLY A 486 12.53 8.28 -31.35
N MET A 487 12.98 7.05 -31.57
CA MET A 487 12.22 5.79 -31.53
C MET A 487 13.05 4.68 -30.85
N THR A 488 13.95 5.04 -29.92
CA THR A 488 14.91 4.10 -29.31
C THR A 488 14.23 2.98 -28.53
N ALA A 489 13.26 3.30 -27.67
CA ALA A 489 12.49 2.30 -26.92
C ALA A 489 11.77 1.29 -27.84
N VAL A 490 11.18 1.76 -28.95
CA VAL A 490 10.56 0.91 -29.98
C VAL A 490 11.59 0.01 -30.65
N VAL A 491 12.78 0.54 -30.95
CA VAL A 491 13.88 -0.24 -31.53
C VAL A 491 14.42 -1.28 -30.54
N GLU A 492 14.52 -0.95 -29.26
CA GLU A 492 14.96 -1.85 -28.18
C GLU A 492 13.95 -2.99 -27.97
N GLU A 493 12.65 -2.67 -27.84
CA GLU A 493 11.56 -3.65 -27.72
C GLU A 493 11.50 -4.59 -28.93
N LEU A 494 11.52 -4.04 -30.16
CA LEU A 494 11.51 -4.86 -31.38
C LEU A 494 12.80 -5.66 -31.56
N SER A 495 13.95 -5.17 -31.09
CA SER A 495 15.21 -5.94 -31.11
C SER A 495 15.18 -7.09 -30.10
N GLN A 496 14.54 -6.91 -28.94
CA GLN A 496 14.32 -7.98 -27.97
C GLN A 496 13.35 -9.03 -28.55
N LEU A 497 12.20 -8.61 -29.07
CA LEU A 497 11.23 -9.52 -29.71
C LEU A 497 11.81 -10.25 -30.93
N TYR A 498 12.74 -9.63 -31.66
CA TYR A 498 13.49 -10.28 -32.75
C TYR A 498 14.49 -11.31 -32.23
N ALA A 499 15.25 -11.00 -31.17
CA ALA A 499 16.14 -11.96 -30.51
C ALA A 499 15.38 -13.15 -29.90
N ASP A 500 14.17 -12.91 -29.38
CA ASP A 500 13.28 -13.93 -28.81
C ASP A 500 12.73 -14.93 -29.85
N LEU A 501 12.92 -14.71 -31.16
CA LEU A 501 12.66 -15.73 -32.19
C LEU A 501 13.58 -16.95 -32.06
N ASP A 502 14.85 -16.75 -31.67
CA ASP A 502 15.84 -17.82 -31.53
C ASP A 502 15.86 -18.46 -30.13
N ASN A 503 14.94 -18.05 -29.25
CA ASN A 503 14.82 -18.60 -27.90
C ASN A 503 14.34 -20.07 -27.95
N PRO A 504 15.10 -21.05 -27.42
CA PRO A 504 14.66 -22.45 -27.49
C PRO A 504 13.35 -22.65 -26.73
N THR A 505 12.45 -23.46 -27.31
CA THR A 505 11.14 -23.79 -26.76
C THR A 505 11.23 -24.48 -25.39
N ARG A 506 10.15 -24.48 -24.63
CA ARG A 506 10.09 -25.09 -23.30
C ARG A 506 10.51 -26.56 -23.29
N GLN A 507 10.11 -27.34 -24.31
CA GLN A 507 10.48 -28.75 -24.42
C GLN A 507 11.97 -28.94 -24.74
N GLN A 508 12.55 -28.12 -25.63
CA GLN A 508 14.00 -28.12 -25.88
C GLN A 508 14.78 -27.75 -24.60
N LYS A 509 14.36 -26.68 -23.90
CA LYS A 509 14.93 -26.26 -22.60
C LYS A 509 14.81 -27.37 -21.54
N ARG A 510 13.72 -28.16 -21.51
CA ARG A 510 13.57 -29.31 -20.60
C ARG A 510 14.49 -30.48 -20.98
N ARG A 511 14.63 -30.82 -22.27
CA ARG A 511 15.50 -31.92 -22.73
C ARG A 511 17.00 -31.61 -22.60
N ALA A 512 17.43 -30.38 -22.84
CA ALA A 512 18.81 -29.96 -22.55
C ALA A 512 19.13 -30.11 -21.05
N LYS A 513 18.23 -29.62 -20.17
CA LYS A 513 18.32 -29.87 -18.73
C LYS A 513 18.33 -31.37 -18.38
N ALA A 514 17.57 -32.22 -19.06
CA ALA A 514 17.56 -33.67 -18.78
C ALA A 514 18.90 -34.35 -19.15
N PHE A 515 19.48 -33.98 -20.30
CA PHE A 515 20.81 -34.44 -20.73
C PHE A 515 21.90 -34.03 -19.72
N LYS A 516 21.86 -32.78 -19.23
CA LYS A 516 22.76 -32.26 -18.20
C LYS A 516 22.75 -33.05 -16.89
N HIS A 517 21.67 -33.75 -16.55
CA HIS A 517 21.56 -34.62 -15.37
C HIS A 517 21.76 -36.12 -15.68
N GLY A 518 22.27 -36.46 -16.87
CA GLY A 518 22.64 -37.84 -17.24
C GLY A 518 21.47 -38.76 -17.60
N SER A 519 20.25 -38.22 -17.77
CA SER A 519 19.08 -39.05 -18.10
C SER A 519 19.02 -39.40 -19.59
N VAL A 520 19.55 -40.57 -19.95
CA VAL A 520 19.50 -41.12 -21.31
C VAL A 520 18.10 -41.64 -21.68
N ILE A 521 17.26 -41.94 -20.70
CA ILE A 521 15.98 -42.65 -20.87
C ILE A 521 14.97 -41.87 -21.72
N ASP A 522 14.97 -40.54 -21.68
CA ASP A 522 13.99 -39.71 -22.43
C ASP A 522 14.33 -39.58 -23.94
N MET A 523 15.50 -40.03 -24.39
CA MET A 523 15.84 -40.07 -25.82
C MET A 523 14.93 -41.04 -26.60
N GLY A 524 14.57 -42.18 -26.00
CA GLY A 524 13.86 -43.25 -26.69
C GLY A 524 12.37 -42.98 -26.97
N ARG A 525 11.75 -42.00 -26.29
CA ARG A 525 10.29 -41.80 -26.33
C ARG A 525 9.81 -40.73 -27.31
N SER A 526 10.71 -39.99 -27.96
CA SER A 526 10.32 -38.88 -28.86
C SER A 526 11.41 -38.46 -29.86
N SER A 527 12.20 -39.40 -30.38
CA SER A 527 13.27 -39.10 -31.35
C SER A 527 12.77 -38.59 -32.72
N LEU A 528 11.46 -38.62 -32.97
CA LEU A 528 10.83 -38.37 -34.27
C LEU A 528 10.51 -36.90 -34.59
N LEU A 529 10.53 -35.99 -33.58
CA LEU A 529 10.04 -34.60 -33.74
C LEU A 529 10.99 -33.51 -33.22
N ILE A 530 12.17 -33.88 -32.69
CA ILE A 530 13.24 -32.92 -32.34
C ILE A 530 14.60 -33.60 -32.63
N ARG A 531 15.10 -33.45 -33.86
CA ARG A 531 16.38 -34.02 -34.31
C ARG A 531 17.51 -32.97 -34.33
N GLY A 532 18.74 -33.47 -34.32
CA GLY A 532 19.92 -32.79 -34.88
C GLY A 532 20.19 -31.37 -34.38
N ASP A 533 20.03 -30.39 -35.27
CA ASP A 533 20.58 -29.05 -35.15
C ASP A 533 20.08 -28.26 -33.93
N ASP A 534 18.83 -28.44 -33.50
CA ASP A 534 18.33 -27.80 -32.27
C ASP A 534 19.08 -28.29 -31.02
N MET A 535 19.37 -29.59 -30.96
CA MET A 535 20.15 -30.18 -29.86
C MET A 535 21.60 -29.70 -29.97
N VAL A 536 22.19 -29.66 -31.17
CA VAL A 536 23.56 -29.16 -31.39
C VAL A 536 23.69 -27.67 -31.04
N ARG A 537 22.68 -26.84 -31.37
CA ARG A 537 22.65 -25.40 -31.04
C ARG A 537 22.51 -25.21 -29.52
N SER A 538 21.61 -25.94 -28.86
CA SER A 538 21.49 -25.91 -27.40
C SER A 538 22.76 -26.41 -26.68
N LEU A 539 23.43 -27.45 -27.20
CA LEU A 539 24.70 -27.95 -26.65
C LEU A 539 25.87 -26.98 -26.89
N ARG A 540 25.87 -26.22 -27.99
CA ARG A 540 26.83 -25.12 -28.20
C ARG A 540 26.62 -23.99 -27.20
N ASP A 541 25.37 -23.60 -26.94
CA ASP A 541 25.04 -22.57 -25.95
C ASP A 541 25.41 -23.00 -24.53
N GLU A 542 25.16 -24.26 -24.16
CA GLU A 542 25.59 -24.80 -22.87
C GLU A 542 27.11 -24.93 -22.79
N LYS A 543 27.80 -25.32 -23.88
CA LYS A 543 29.26 -25.30 -23.96
C LYS A 543 29.82 -23.89 -23.69
N VAL A 544 29.32 -22.85 -24.35
CA VAL A 544 29.78 -21.46 -24.13
C VAL A 544 29.55 -21.04 -22.67
N LYS A 545 28.37 -21.35 -22.10
CA LYS A 545 28.06 -21.08 -20.69
C LYS A 545 28.93 -21.87 -19.70
N LEU A 546 29.50 -22.99 -20.09
CA LEU A 546 30.51 -23.73 -19.31
C LEU A 546 31.92 -23.14 -19.50
N GLU A 547 32.30 -22.74 -20.71
CA GLU A 547 33.57 -22.06 -20.99
C GLU A 547 33.65 -20.71 -20.26
N ASP A 548 32.57 -19.94 -20.17
CA ASP A 548 32.56 -18.66 -19.43
C ASP A 548 32.58 -18.87 -17.91
N LYS A 549 31.96 -19.95 -17.41
CA LYS A 549 32.13 -20.37 -16.01
C LYS A 549 33.56 -20.83 -15.72
N LEU A 550 34.20 -21.52 -16.67
CA LEU A 550 35.60 -21.94 -16.57
C LEU A 550 36.51 -20.71 -16.51
N LYS A 551 36.42 -19.78 -17.48
CA LYS A 551 37.13 -18.48 -17.48
C LYS A 551 36.88 -17.69 -16.19
N GLY A 552 35.63 -17.67 -15.71
CA GLY A 552 35.27 -17.06 -14.43
C GLY A 552 35.99 -17.70 -13.25
N SER A 553 36.02 -19.03 -13.19
CA SER A 553 36.75 -19.79 -12.17
C SER A 553 38.27 -19.61 -12.27
N GLU A 554 38.86 -19.62 -13.47
CA GLU A 554 40.27 -19.31 -13.71
C GLU A 554 40.62 -17.89 -13.24
N SER A 555 39.78 -16.89 -13.53
CA SER A 555 40.00 -15.52 -13.09
C SER A 555 39.92 -15.38 -11.56
N ARG A 556 39.12 -16.24 -10.91
CA ARG A 556 39.01 -16.31 -9.44
C ARG A 556 40.21 -17.05 -8.85
N ILE A 557 40.67 -18.12 -9.49
CA ILE A 557 41.89 -18.85 -9.15
C ILE A 557 43.10 -17.92 -9.25
N ARG A 558 43.31 -17.21 -10.37
CA ARG A 558 44.40 -16.22 -10.53
C ARG A 558 44.35 -15.10 -9.50
N LYS A 559 43.16 -14.68 -9.05
CA LYS A 559 43.02 -13.71 -7.94
C LYS A 559 43.36 -14.32 -6.58
N LEU A 560 43.02 -15.59 -6.34
CA LEU A 560 43.40 -16.32 -5.13
C LEU A 560 44.91 -16.65 -5.12
N GLU A 561 45.50 -16.94 -6.28
CA GLU A 561 46.94 -17.09 -6.48
C GLU A 561 47.68 -15.78 -6.22
N ASP A 562 47.26 -14.64 -6.79
CA ASP A 562 47.87 -13.33 -6.52
C ASP A 562 47.71 -12.91 -5.04
N LEU A 563 46.57 -13.21 -4.41
CA LEU A 563 46.38 -13.00 -2.97
C LEU A 563 47.27 -13.92 -2.12
N LEU A 564 47.43 -15.19 -2.50
CA LEU A 564 48.30 -16.14 -1.80
C LEU A 564 49.78 -15.77 -1.97
N HIS A 565 50.20 -15.32 -3.16
CA HIS A 565 51.54 -14.77 -3.38
C HIS A 565 51.77 -13.54 -2.50
N ARG A 566 50.86 -12.55 -2.49
CA ARG A 566 50.93 -11.38 -1.59
C ARG A 566 51.00 -11.80 -0.11
N GLN A 567 50.17 -12.73 0.32
CA GLN A 567 50.14 -13.23 1.70
C GLN A 567 51.44 -13.98 2.08
N SER A 568 52.02 -14.74 1.14
CA SER A 568 53.31 -15.42 1.32
C SER A 568 54.49 -14.44 1.46
N HIS A 569 54.41 -13.26 0.82
CA HIS A 569 55.40 -12.20 0.98
C HIS A 569 55.20 -11.33 2.24
N ILE A 570 53.98 -11.30 2.81
CA ILE A 570 53.65 -10.52 4.01
C ILE A 570 53.98 -11.25 5.32
N THR A 571 54.15 -12.57 5.29
CA THR A 571 54.25 -13.39 6.52
C THR A 571 55.67 -13.90 6.80
N ARG A 572 56.60 -13.01 7.20
CA ARG A 572 57.93 -13.42 7.70
C ARG A 572 58.44 -12.60 8.89
N PRO A 573 58.22 -13.06 10.14
CA PRO A 573 58.82 -12.47 11.34
C PRO A 573 60.34 -12.68 11.41
N LEU A 574 61.04 -11.79 12.13
CA LEU A 574 62.46 -11.90 12.44
C LEU A 574 62.68 -12.58 13.80
N SER A 575 62.94 -13.90 13.84
CA SER A 575 63.66 -14.54 14.96
C SER A 575 64.05 -16.00 14.67
N GLY A 576 65.21 -16.41 15.18
CA GLY A 576 65.40 -17.73 15.80
C GLY A 576 65.61 -18.97 14.92
N ASN A 577 66.78 -19.61 15.10
CA ASN A 577 67.16 -20.97 14.71
C ASN A 577 66.02 -21.99 14.46
N PHE A 578 66.10 -22.71 13.35
CA PHE A 578 66.71 -24.05 13.30
C PHE A 578 67.18 -24.32 11.85
N GLY A 579 68.14 -25.21 11.64
CA GLY A 579 68.69 -25.48 10.31
C GLY A 579 68.93 -26.96 10.06
N SER A 580 68.95 -27.33 8.78
CA SER A 580 69.72 -28.46 8.25
C SER A 580 69.97 -28.26 6.75
N ASP A 581 71.24 -28.00 6.43
CA ASP A 581 72.04 -28.84 5.54
C ASP A 581 71.71 -28.98 4.03
N LEU A 582 72.67 -28.41 3.27
CA LEU A 582 73.35 -28.93 2.07
C LEU A 582 73.03 -28.29 0.68
N PRO A 583 74.04 -28.22 -0.23
CA PRO A 583 74.09 -27.14 -1.23
C PRO A 583 74.50 -27.55 -2.66
N THR A 584 74.36 -26.61 -3.60
CA THR A 584 75.26 -26.41 -4.77
C THR A 584 74.92 -25.03 -5.37
N SER A 585 75.81 -24.03 -5.36
CA SER A 585 77.08 -23.85 -6.10
C SER A 585 76.91 -22.83 -7.27
N PRO A 586 77.96 -22.12 -7.72
CA PRO A 586 77.87 -20.65 -7.75
C PRO A 586 78.34 -19.95 -9.04
N ALA A 587 78.05 -18.63 -9.18
CA ALA A 587 78.91 -17.67 -9.88
C ALA A 587 78.55 -16.16 -9.63
N SER A 588 79.44 -15.48 -8.90
CA SER A 588 79.94 -14.09 -8.97
C SER A 588 79.90 -13.31 -10.31
N PRO A 589 80.27 -11.99 -10.39
CA PRO A 589 80.33 -10.90 -9.37
C PRO A 589 79.91 -9.45 -9.85
N LEU A 590 80.10 -8.45 -8.95
CA LEU A 590 80.80 -7.12 -9.16
C LEU A 590 80.01 -5.77 -9.05
N LEU A 591 80.40 -4.94 -8.04
CA LEU A 591 80.59 -3.44 -7.89
C LEU A 591 79.79 -2.40 -8.76
N ASP A 592 79.54 -1.11 -8.43
CA ASP A 592 80.03 -0.16 -7.38
C ASP A 592 79.06 1.09 -7.20
N PRO A 593 79.22 2.03 -6.22
CA PRO A 593 78.30 3.18 -5.93
C PRO A 593 78.89 4.62 -6.12
N LEU A 594 78.10 5.75 -6.04
CA LEU A 594 78.59 7.15 -5.72
C LEU A 594 77.55 8.34 -5.66
N SER A 595 77.87 9.43 -4.90
CA SER A 595 77.44 10.90 -5.00
C SER A 595 76.02 11.42 -4.57
N ARG A 596 75.72 12.69 -4.13
CA ARG A 596 76.46 13.98 -3.75
C ARG A 596 75.61 15.15 -3.08
N ARG A 597 76.11 15.79 -1.97
CA ARG A 597 75.99 17.23 -1.41
C ARG A 597 74.59 17.93 -1.17
N SER A 598 74.37 19.17 -0.62
CA SER A 598 75.11 20.47 -0.39
C SER A 598 74.85 21.27 0.97
N SER A 599 74.74 22.64 1.04
CA SER A 599 74.98 23.47 2.29
C SER A 599 74.71 25.03 2.33
N VAL A 600 74.66 25.72 3.53
CA VAL A 600 74.45 27.22 3.77
C VAL A 600 75.31 27.90 4.93
N SER A 601 74.88 28.98 5.66
CA SER A 601 75.69 30.03 6.42
C SER A 601 74.84 30.95 7.40
N SER A 602 75.22 31.96 8.26
CA SER A 602 76.47 32.48 8.97
C SER A 602 76.30 33.83 9.83
N ARG A 603 76.95 34.02 11.03
CA ARG A 603 77.47 35.28 11.75
C ARG A 603 76.89 35.90 13.10
N ARG A 604 77.19 37.19 13.48
CA ARG A 604 77.52 37.80 14.84
C ARG A 604 77.45 39.40 14.89
N LEU A 605 77.63 40.29 15.94
CA LEU A 605 77.96 40.36 17.43
C LEU A 605 77.83 41.81 18.08
N SER A 606 77.95 41.95 19.44
CA SER A 606 78.53 43.09 20.30
C SER A 606 77.64 44.11 21.14
N ALA A 607 78.20 44.81 22.17
CA ALA A 607 77.52 45.63 23.24
C ALA A 607 78.39 46.67 24.04
N ASN A 608 77.81 47.60 24.86
CA ASN A 608 78.37 48.20 26.14
C ASN A 608 77.63 49.44 26.81
N GLN A 609 77.57 49.46 28.16
CA GLN A 609 77.56 50.61 29.16
C GLN A 609 76.39 50.83 30.18
N THR A 610 76.76 51.30 31.39
CA THR A 610 76.04 51.14 32.67
C THR A 610 75.10 52.27 33.13
N GLY A 611 74.91 53.34 32.33
CA GLY A 611 73.83 54.31 32.60
C GLY A 611 72.44 53.64 32.60
N GLU A 612 72.35 52.50 31.91
CA GLU A 612 71.20 51.62 31.86
C GLU A 612 70.86 51.00 33.24
N ASP A 613 71.82 50.74 34.14
CA ASP A 613 71.65 49.84 35.30
C ASP A 613 70.44 50.16 36.21
N LYS A 614 70.15 51.44 36.48
CA LYS A 614 68.97 51.82 37.29
C LYS A 614 67.65 51.73 36.51
N ALA A 615 67.67 52.03 35.22
CA ALA A 615 66.53 51.79 34.33
C ALA A 615 66.31 50.29 34.13
N LEU A 616 67.39 49.49 34.07
CA LEU A 616 67.35 48.03 34.04
C LEU A 616 66.78 47.46 35.32
N VAL A 617 67.09 47.97 36.52
CA VAL A 617 66.45 47.48 37.76
C VAL A 617 64.94 47.75 37.78
N GLN A 618 64.48 48.96 37.41
CA GLN A 618 63.03 49.20 37.27
C GLN A 618 62.41 48.33 36.18
N ARG A 619 63.08 48.18 35.03
CA ARG A 619 62.63 47.37 33.90
C ARG A 619 62.64 45.87 34.20
N VAL A 620 63.52 45.40 35.08
CA VAL A 620 63.54 44.03 35.61
C VAL A 620 62.32 43.83 36.51
N LEU A 621 62.02 44.77 37.42
CA LEU A 621 60.81 44.67 38.26
C LEU A 621 59.51 44.69 37.43
N THR A 622 59.43 45.49 36.36
CA THR A 622 58.28 45.42 35.44
C THR A 622 58.29 44.11 34.66
N LEU A 623 59.43 43.68 34.10
CA LEU A 623 59.53 42.42 33.36
C LEU A 623 59.27 41.19 34.25
N GLU A 624 59.55 41.24 35.55
CA GLU A 624 59.22 40.17 36.51
C GLU A 624 57.72 40.14 36.80
N ALA A 625 57.06 41.30 36.90
CA ALA A 625 55.61 41.39 36.99
C ALA A 625 54.92 40.92 35.69
N ASP A 626 55.40 41.37 34.53
CA ASP A 626 54.93 40.96 33.20
C ASP A 626 55.14 39.45 33.00
N LEU A 627 56.30 38.90 33.42
CA LEU A 627 56.61 37.47 33.31
C LEU A 627 55.80 36.60 34.29
N LEU A 628 55.36 37.16 35.43
CA LEU A 628 54.38 36.50 36.30
C LEU A 628 52.97 36.51 35.68
N ALA A 629 52.55 37.63 35.07
CA ALA A 629 51.29 37.72 34.34
C ALA A 629 51.26 36.78 33.13
N GLU A 630 52.32 36.75 32.32
CA GLU A 630 52.52 35.78 31.22
C GLU A 630 52.50 34.33 31.73
N ARG A 631 53.13 34.02 32.86
CA ARG A 631 53.03 32.68 33.46
C ARG A 631 51.60 32.32 33.86
N GLU A 632 50.81 33.27 34.37
CA GLU A 632 49.41 33.03 34.71
C GLU A 632 48.55 32.83 33.44
N VAL A 633 48.77 33.65 32.40
CA VAL A 633 48.12 33.51 31.09
C VAL A 633 48.49 32.19 30.43
N VAL A 634 49.76 31.79 30.43
CA VAL A 634 50.21 30.48 29.90
C VAL A 634 49.61 29.32 30.69
N GLN A 635 49.53 29.39 32.02
CA GLN A 635 48.83 28.35 32.80
C GLN A 635 47.33 28.30 32.49
N ARG A 636 46.69 29.45 32.27
CA ARG A 636 45.27 29.55 31.91
C ARG A 636 45.01 28.89 30.55
N LEU A 637 45.79 29.28 29.54
CA LEU A 637 45.76 28.68 28.20
C LEU A 637 46.08 27.18 28.21
N GLN A 638 46.98 26.72 29.09
CA GLN A 638 47.25 25.28 29.26
C GLN A 638 46.07 24.51 29.86
N ARG A 639 45.32 25.11 30.81
CA ARG A 639 44.09 24.51 31.35
C ARG A 639 42.98 24.51 30.31
N GLU A 640 42.77 25.62 29.61
CA GLU A 640 41.78 25.76 28.54
C GLU A 640 42.06 24.76 27.40
N ALA A 641 43.30 24.65 26.92
CA ALA A 641 43.69 23.68 25.90
C ALA A 641 43.64 22.21 26.40
N HIS A 642 43.66 21.96 27.71
CA HIS A 642 43.43 20.61 28.25
C HIS A 642 41.95 20.25 28.27
N VAL A 643 41.08 21.19 28.69
CA VAL A 643 39.62 21.04 28.66
C VAL A 643 39.11 20.93 27.22
N GLU A 644 39.66 21.70 26.28
CA GLU A 644 39.34 21.58 24.84
C GLU A 644 39.72 20.20 24.30
N ARG A 645 40.90 19.67 24.66
CA ARG A 645 41.30 18.30 24.28
C ARG A 645 40.40 17.24 24.86
N GLN A 646 39.97 17.36 26.12
CA GLN A 646 39.01 16.46 26.75
C GLN A 646 37.67 16.49 26.02
N SER A 647 37.08 17.67 25.82
CA SER A 647 35.83 17.82 25.05
C SER A 647 35.95 17.31 23.60
N SER A 648 37.12 17.43 22.98
CA SER A 648 37.42 16.86 21.66
C SER A 648 37.50 15.32 21.68
N THR A 649 38.12 14.71 22.71
CA THR A 649 38.11 13.25 22.86
C THR A 649 36.72 12.70 23.19
N ASP A 650 35.93 13.40 24.00
CA ASP A 650 34.59 12.96 24.40
C ASP A 650 33.65 12.95 23.18
N ARG A 651 33.66 14.04 22.39
CA ARG A 651 32.95 14.11 21.09
C ARG A 651 33.42 13.04 20.11
N MET A 652 34.70 12.67 20.14
CA MET A 652 35.24 11.61 19.29
C MET A 652 34.75 10.22 19.73
N GLN A 653 34.63 9.97 21.04
CA GLN A 653 34.04 8.73 21.58
C GLN A 653 32.55 8.65 21.30
N GLU A 654 31.79 9.75 21.45
CA GLU A 654 30.38 9.84 21.07
C GLU A 654 30.16 9.56 19.57
N ALA A 655 31.01 10.15 18.71
CA ALA A 655 31.01 9.88 17.27
C ALA A 655 31.43 8.43 16.91
N GLN A 656 32.23 7.77 17.74
CA GLN A 656 32.57 6.35 17.56
C GLN A 656 31.43 5.44 18.04
N SER A 657 30.81 5.71 19.19
CA SER A 657 29.66 4.98 19.73
C SER A 657 28.47 5.03 18.77
N THR A 658 28.09 6.22 18.31
CA THR A 658 27.00 6.41 17.33
C THR A 658 27.31 5.72 15.99
N LYS A 659 28.57 5.75 15.53
CA LYS A 659 28.99 5.00 14.35
C LYS A 659 28.87 3.49 14.55
N GLU A 660 29.28 2.94 15.69
CA GLU A 660 29.14 1.51 15.98
C GLU A 660 27.68 1.07 16.02
N ASP A 661 26.79 1.87 16.63
CA ASP A 661 25.37 1.53 16.72
C ASP A 661 24.66 1.65 15.36
N LEU A 662 25.06 2.59 14.51
CA LEU A 662 24.66 2.64 13.10
C LEU A 662 25.15 1.41 12.32
N ILE A 663 26.39 0.95 12.55
CA ILE A 663 26.90 -0.29 11.92
C ILE A 663 26.11 -1.50 12.39
N LYS A 664 25.85 -1.65 13.69
CA LYS A 664 25.02 -2.74 14.25
C LYS A 664 23.61 -2.74 13.65
N ASN A 665 23.00 -1.56 13.45
CA ASN A 665 21.68 -1.42 12.82
C ASN A 665 21.70 -1.82 11.34
N LEU A 666 22.73 -1.40 10.59
CA LEU A 666 22.93 -1.79 9.18
C LEU A 666 23.19 -3.29 9.04
N GLU A 667 23.97 -3.90 9.94
CA GLU A 667 24.17 -5.35 9.97
C GLU A 667 22.90 -6.13 10.30
N SER A 668 22.06 -5.64 11.22
CA SER A 668 20.75 -6.25 11.51
C SER A 668 19.87 -6.23 10.26
N ARG A 669 19.70 -5.06 9.64
CA ARG A 669 18.95 -4.91 8.40
C ARG A 669 19.50 -5.72 7.24
N GLN A 670 20.82 -5.87 7.12
CA GLN A 670 21.40 -6.74 6.10
C GLN A 670 21.03 -8.21 6.34
N ARG A 671 21.05 -8.70 7.60
CA ARG A 671 20.61 -10.06 7.92
C ARG A 671 19.11 -10.24 7.66
N GLU A 672 18.28 -9.26 8.05
CA GLU A 672 16.84 -9.23 7.77
C GLU A 672 16.57 -9.33 6.26
N PHE A 673 17.25 -8.54 5.43
CA PHE A 673 17.14 -8.62 3.97
C PHE A 673 17.73 -9.92 3.38
N GLU A 674 18.79 -10.49 3.96
CA GLU A 674 19.34 -11.78 3.51
C GLU A 674 18.40 -12.94 3.82
N ASP A 675 17.73 -12.94 4.98
CA ASP A 675 16.76 -13.97 5.36
C ASP A 675 15.39 -13.79 4.69
N GLU A 676 14.90 -12.55 4.50
CA GLU A 676 13.76 -12.26 3.63
C GLU A 676 14.04 -12.72 2.20
N ARG A 677 15.23 -12.41 1.65
CA ARG A 677 15.63 -12.91 0.34
C ARG A 677 15.70 -14.43 0.29
N ARG A 678 16.22 -15.12 1.32
CA ARG A 678 16.23 -16.60 1.37
C ARG A 678 14.81 -17.17 1.40
N TYR A 679 13.91 -16.53 2.14
CA TYR A 679 12.49 -16.88 2.19
C TYR A 679 11.82 -16.72 0.83
N LEU A 680 11.98 -15.55 0.18
CA LEU A 680 11.45 -15.29 -1.17
C LEU A 680 12.09 -16.21 -2.23
N GLU A 681 13.39 -16.52 -2.11
CA GLU A 681 14.06 -17.51 -2.96
C GLU A 681 13.58 -18.95 -2.69
N ALA A 682 12.99 -19.26 -1.54
CA ALA A 682 12.39 -20.57 -1.25
C ALA A 682 10.95 -20.65 -1.76
N ASP A 683 10.14 -19.62 -1.48
CA ASP A 683 8.77 -19.51 -1.97
C ASP A 683 8.72 -19.46 -3.51
N ALA A 684 9.62 -18.71 -4.15
CA ALA A 684 9.74 -18.71 -5.62
C ALA A 684 10.09 -20.11 -6.20
N LYS A 685 10.79 -20.97 -5.46
CA LYS A 685 11.05 -22.37 -5.86
C LYS A 685 9.81 -23.25 -5.63
N GLN A 686 9.08 -23.04 -4.53
CA GLN A 686 7.81 -23.72 -4.26
C GLN A 686 6.74 -23.39 -5.29
N LEU A 687 6.61 -22.10 -5.66
CA LEU A 687 5.74 -21.63 -6.74
C LEU A 687 6.16 -22.18 -8.10
N GLN A 688 7.47 -22.22 -8.42
CA GLN A 688 7.96 -22.90 -9.63
C GLN A 688 7.57 -24.38 -9.67
N HIS A 689 7.73 -25.11 -8.55
CA HIS A 689 7.35 -26.51 -8.49
C HIS A 689 5.84 -26.71 -8.63
N ARG A 690 5.01 -25.86 -7.99
CA ARG A 690 3.54 -25.91 -8.14
C ARG A 690 3.08 -25.56 -9.57
N ILE A 691 3.81 -24.71 -10.28
CA ILE A 691 3.60 -24.44 -11.71
C ILE A 691 3.94 -25.69 -12.54
N GLU A 692 5.06 -26.36 -12.26
CA GLU A 692 5.42 -27.62 -12.93
C GLU A 692 4.36 -28.72 -12.70
N GLU A 693 3.84 -28.89 -11.47
CA GLU A 693 2.74 -29.81 -11.16
C GLU A 693 1.47 -29.50 -11.97
N LEU A 694 1.00 -28.25 -11.97
CA LEU A 694 -0.21 -27.82 -12.68
C LEU A 694 -0.08 -27.96 -14.20
N GLU A 695 1.13 -27.88 -14.74
CA GLU A 695 1.41 -28.10 -16.16
C GLU A 695 1.43 -29.59 -16.53
N GLU A 696 1.87 -30.47 -15.63
CA GLU A 696 1.75 -31.93 -15.81
C GLU A 696 0.29 -32.39 -15.68
N GLU A 697 -0.50 -31.80 -14.76
CA GLU A 697 -1.95 -31.95 -14.72
C GLU A 697 -2.61 -31.49 -16.03
N LEU A 698 -2.23 -30.32 -16.56
CA LEU A 698 -2.76 -29.78 -17.82
C LEU A 698 -2.41 -30.67 -19.02
N CYS A 699 -1.19 -31.20 -19.10
CA CYS A 699 -0.80 -32.15 -20.14
C CYS A 699 -1.68 -33.40 -20.10
N GLN A 700 -1.89 -34.01 -18.93
CA GLN A 700 -2.77 -35.18 -18.78
C GLN A 700 -4.22 -34.88 -19.20
N VAL A 701 -4.73 -33.67 -18.94
CA VAL A 701 -6.07 -33.24 -19.34
C VAL A 701 -6.17 -33.01 -20.86
N LEU A 702 -5.10 -32.56 -21.50
CA LEU A 702 -5.03 -32.44 -22.96
C LEU A 702 -4.96 -33.82 -23.63
N ASP A 703 -4.08 -34.70 -23.15
CA ASP A 703 -3.94 -36.07 -23.66
C ASP A 703 -5.29 -36.82 -23.60
N ARG A 704 -5.98 -36.77 -22.46
CA ARG A 704 -7.32 -37.38 -22.29
C ARG A 704 -8.33 -36.79 -23.27
N ARG A 705 -8.36 -35.46 -23.44
CA ARG A 705 -9.29 -34.77 -24.34
C ARG A 705 -9.06 -35.16 -25.81
N ASP A 706 -7.81 -35.34 -26.21
CA ASP A 706 -7.47 -35.72 -27.58
C ASP A 706 -7.71 -37.23 -27.84
N HIS A 707 -7.59 -38.08 -26.81
CA HIS A 707 -8.12 -39.45 -26.85
C HIS A 707 -9.65 -39.46 -26.99
N GLU A 708 -10.38 -38.65 -26.21
CA GLU A 708 -11.84 -38.53 -26.31
C GLU A 708 -12.30 -38.03 -27.69
N LYS A 709 -11.59 -37.04 -28.28
CA LYS A 709 -11.83 -36.61 -29.67
C LYS A 709 -11.63 -37.75 -30.65
N GLN A 710 -10.50 -38.48 -30.56
CA GLN A 710 -10.23 -39.60 -31.46
C GLN A 710 -11.32 -40.66 -31.35
N ASP A 711 -11.78 -40.99 -30.15
CA ASP A 711 -12.87 -41.94 -29.90
C ASP A 711 -14.21 -41.47 -30.50
N VAL A 712 -14.48 -40.15 -30.49
CA VAL A 712 -15.65 -39.53 -31.12
C VAL A 712 -15.52 -39.51 -32.65
N GLU A 713 -14.35 -39.23 -33.21
CA GLU A 713 -14.11 -39.28 -34.65
C GLU A 713 -14.18 -40.72 -35.19
N ASP A 714 -13.67 -41.70 -34.45
CA ASP A 714 -13.81 -43.13 -34.73
C ASP A 714 -15.28 -43.56 -34.74
N ARG A 715 -16.08 -43.13 -33.75
CA ARG A 715 -17.54 -43.38 -33.74
C ARG A 715 -18.22 -42.69 -34.93
N THR A 716 -17.84 -41.45 -35.25
CA THR A 716 -18.43 -40.66 -36.33
C THR A 716 -18.12 -41.24 -37.71
N THR A 717 -16.89 -41.71 -37.94
CA THR A 717 -16.48 -42.37 -39.19
C THR A 717 -17.15 -43.75 -39.33
N ARG A 718 -17.23 -44.55 -38.26
CA ARG A 718 -18.00 -45.82 -38.24
C ARG A 718 -19.48 -45.58 -38.59
N LEU A 719 -20.10 -44.55 -38.01
CA LEU A 719 -21.49 -44.16 -38.33
C LEU A 719 -21.65 -43.73 -39.80
N LYS A 720 -20.80 -42.82 -40.31
CA LYS A 720 -20.80 -42.42 -41.73
C LYS A 720 -20.67 -43.63 -42.66
N ASN A 721 -19.72 -44.53 -42.39
CA ASN A 721 -19.53 -45.75 -43.17
C ASN A 721 -20.75 -46.70 -43.13
N SER A 722 -21.45 -46.78 -41.99
CA SER A 722 -22.70 -47.56 -41.89
C SER A 722 -23.84 -46.95 -42.72
N ALA A 723 -23.98 -45.62 -42.71
CA ALA A 723 -24.99 -44.90 -43.49
C ALA A 723 -24.74 -45.03 -45.00
N SER A 724 -23.49 -44.85 -45.45
CA SER A 724 -23.13 -45.04 -46.86
C SER A 724 -23.41 -46.47 -47.33
N ARG A 725 -23.12 -47.49 -46.51
CA ARG A 725 -23.47 -48.89 -46.82
C ARG A 725 -24.98 -49.09 -46.94
N SER A 726 -25.77 -48.57 -46.00
CA SER A 726 -27.23 -48.64 -46.05
C SER A 726 -27.80 -48.00 -47.32
N TYR A 727 -27.33 -46.80 -47.68
CA TYR A 727 -27.75 -46.10 -48.90
C TYR A 727 -27.37 -46.88 -50.17
N THR A 728 -26.18 -47.49 -50.20
CA THR A 728 -25.74 -48.34 -51.31
C THR A 728 -26.61 -49.59 -51.45
N THR A 729 -26.95 -50.24 -50.33
CA THR A 729 -27.86 -51.39 -50.32
C THR A 729 -29.27 -51.01 -50.80
N GLN A 730 -29.77 -49.84 -50.42
CA GLN A 730 -31.08 -49.34 -50.86
C GLN A 730 -31.12 -49.11 -52.38
N LEU A 731 -30.08 -48.50 -52.96
CA LEU A 731 -29.95 -48.34 -54.43
C LEU A 731 -29.88 -49.67 -55.18
N ILE A 732 -29.24 -50.70 -54.60
CA ILE A 732 -29.20 -52.05 -55.19
C ILE A 732 -30.61 -52.67 -55.16
N LEU A 733 -31.33 -52.59 -54.05
CA LEU A 733 -32.69 -53.11 -53.91
C LEU A 733 -33.69 -52.41 -54.85
N GLU A 734 -33.57 -51.09 -55.04
CA GLU A 734 -34.34 -50.38 -56.06
C GLU A 734 -34.01 -50.87 -57.47
N LYS A 735 -32.72 -50.97 -57.82
CA LYS A 735 -32.26 -51.46 -59.13
C LYS A 735 -32.78 -52.87 -59.43
N ASP A 736 -32.73 -53.79 -58.46
CA ASP A 736 -33.23 -55.15 -58.63
C ASP A 736 -34.76 -55.21 -58.70
N CYS A 737 -35.48 -54.33 -58.00
CA CYS A 737 -36.93 -54.15 -58.16
C CYS A 737 -37.27 -53.65 -59.58
N TYR A 738 -36.54 -52.67 -60.11
CA TYR A 738 -36.70 -52.18 -61.49
C TYR A 738 -36.35 -53.24 -62.54
N LEU A 739 -35.26 -53.99 -62.36
CA LEU A 739 -34.90 -55.11 -63.24
C LEU A 739 -35.95 -56.23 -63.21
N THR A 740 -36.56 -56.48 -62.06
CA THR A 740 -37.66 -57.45 -61.90
C THR A 740 -38.93 -56.98 -62.60
N LYS A 741 -39.26 -55.67 -62.54
CA LYS A 741 -40.36 -55.08 -63.34
C LYS A 741 -40.08 -55.19 -64.85
N MET A 742 -38.87 -54.87 -65.29
CA MET A 742 -38.45 -54.99 -66.70
C MET A 742 -38.52 -56.43 -67.22
N ARG A 743 -38.23 -57.44 -66.38
CA ARG A 743 -38.42 -58.86 -66.73
C ARG A 743 -39.89 -59.29 -66.81
N LYS A 744 -40.80 -58.65 -66.07
CA LYS A 744 -42.25 -58.93 -66.13
C LYS A 744 -42.99 -58.20 -67.25
N TYR A 745 -42.52 -57.03 -67.68
CA TYR A 745 -43.21 -56.17 -68.66
C TYR A 745 -42.27 -55.69 -69.78
N PRO A 746 -42.13 -56.44 -70.89
CA PRO A 746 -41.19 -56.12 -71.97
C PRO A 746 -41.45 -54.80 -72.73
N SER A 747 -42.61 -54.16 -72.55
CA SER A 747 -43.01 -52.93 -73.25
C SER A 747 -42.25 -51.67 -72.81
N TYR A 748 -41.56 -51.69 -71.67
CA TYR A 748 -40.84 -50.52 -71.13
C TYR A 748 -39.44 -50.26 -71.74
N LYS A 749 -39.16 -50.85 -72.91
CA LYS A 749 -37.81 -50.88 -73.51
C LYS A 749 -37.51 -49.74 -74.50
N HIS A 750 -38.16 -48.58 -74.36
CA HIS A 750 -38.00 -47.45 -75.31
C HIS A 750 -37.58 -46.09 -74.68
N ASP A 751 -37.83 -45.84 -73.39
CA ASP A 751 -37.55 -44.53 -72.77
C ASP A 751 -36.19 -44.45 -72.04
N TRP A 752 -35.12 -45.01 -72.63
CA TRP A 752 -33.78 -45.07 -71.99
C TRP A 752 -32.61 -44.63 -72.90
N THR A 753 -32.87 -43.72 -73.83
CA THR A 753 -31.85 -43.02 -74.64
C THR A 753 -32.05 -41.51 -74.63
N LYS A 754 -32.09 -40.92 -73.43
CA LYS A 754 -31.88 -39.50 -73.13
C LYS A 754 -31.12 -39.39 -71.81
#